data_AF-A0A7Y4Y3P8-F1
#
_entry.id   AF-A0A7Y4Y3P8-F1
#
_cell.length_a   1.000
_cell.length_b   1.000
_cell.length_c   1.000
_cell.angle_alpha   90.00
_cell.angle_beta   90.00
_cell.angle_gamma   90.00
#
_symmetry.space_group_name_H-M   'P 1'
#
loop_
_entity.id
_entity.type
_entity.pdbx_description
1 polymer ?
#
loop_
_entity_poly.entity_id
_entity_poly.type
_entity_poly.pdbx_seq_one_letter_code
_entity_poly.pdbx_strand_id
1 'polypeptide(L)'
;MSFRKNRGHATVASAVLCGLLHCFSTNALSANAFSANAANTGNTVAASTQEGRVAEQRPANHGIDLSKSPSRQFTIDTLDAAFVKIHFDYFKLPKGMSIEVSDPLRREVYRYGNRERDGFTVDKAMGQNGTTSFSAMSISGPTAVVRLVGVAQEPWTRAHAVRVTRMLEGYPEDMLDAVQPEALTGDVGTRATCVNDKRSAVCYSATDPTAYDRSRPVARLVLARGSNCTAWRVGPGNHMFTNQHCIRTADEAASAEVWFNYQSATCGGTTSGPTVKVTGASLLKNHGSLDFALFTVNNFASISQFGYLGLDVRTPLQNEQIAIPQHPGARLKELAVVSNHVGGARCIIDVPLHDNLWGTLSDTAYQCDTEGGSSGSPVISRTSNKVLALHHVTYGSCLNGGVQFAYIWPQVSSFFGGVVPNGDNGGTPSNSPPVANFSFAASGLTATFTDSSTDSDGTIASRLWTFGDGSTSTLTNPSRTYAAAGTYSVSLKVTDNGGLSTTTTKSVTVSTTNTPPVANFSFTTSGLTATFADSSTDAGGAIASRSWNFGDGSTSTLANPGKTYAAGGTYSVSLTVTDNGGLTHTVTKPVTVSAGTGGAFFQNLTDYAINDNSTIDSPITVTGVTGNAPATLKVAVRIIHTFPSDVRVDLVAPDGSLYNIHNRTSGTNIIKTVTINASSEVANGVWKLRANDSIGGDTGYIDSWSMQF
;
A
#
# COMPACT_ATOMS: atom_id res chain seq x y z
N MET A 1 62.10 46.71 -40.85
CA MET A 1 62.40 47.93 -40.07
C MET A 1 61.18 48.17 -39.18
N SER A 2 61.26 47.92 -37.87
CA SER A 2 61.58 48.90 -36.81
C SER A 2 60.30 49.56 -36.25
N PHE A 3 60.05 49.69 -34.94
CA PHE A 3 60.88 49.37 -33.75
C PHE A 3 60.00 49.34 -32.46
N ARG A 4 60.21 48.36 -31.55
CA ARG A 4 60.08 48.42 -30.04
C ARG A 4 58.73 48.86 -29.38
N LYS A 5 58.37 48.49 -28.14
CA LYS A 5 59.09 47.83 -27.01
C LYS A 5 58.09 47.22 -25.97
N ASN A 6 58.49 46.14 -25.27
CA ASN A 6 58.13 45.70 -23.87
C ASN A 6 56.65 45.75 -23.39
N ARG A 7 56.06 44.79 -22.66
CA ARG A 7 56.39 43.52 -21.95
C ARG A 7 55.06 42.72 -21.86
N GLY A 8 54.94 41.46 -21.43
CA GLY A 8 55.89 40.44 -20.94
C GLY A 8 55.14 39.39 -20.09
N HIS A 9 55.45 38.09 -20.22
CA HIS A 9 54.73 36.96 -19.60
C HIS A 9 55.68 35.76 -19.35
N ALA A 10 55.14 34.73 -18.67
CA ALA A 10 55.60 33.33 -18.57
C ALA A 10 56.53 32.93 -17.39
N THR A 11 55.90 32.33 -16.37
CA THR A 11 55.94 30.90 -15.95
C THR A 11 57.19 30.01 -16.20
N VAL A 12 57.33 29.04 -15.28
CA VAL A 12 58.10 27.78 -15.30
C VAL A 12 59.56 27.85 -14.82
N ALA A 13 59.83 27.12 -13.74
CA ALA A 13 61.15 26.62 -13.38
C ALA A 13 61.03 25.16 -12.91
N SER A 14 61.93 24.31 -13.37
CA SER A 14 62.06 22.91 -12.97
C SER A 14 63.37 22.70 -12.20
N ALA A 15 63.44 21.55 -11.52
CA ALA A 15 64.67 20.76 -11.29
C ALA A 15 65.54 21.03 -10.04
N VAL A 16 65.59 19.98 -9.18
CA VAL A 16 66.80 19.16 -8.87
C VAL A 16 67.64 19.41 -7.59
N LEU A 17 67.67 18.33 -6.79
CA LEU A 17 68.69 17.77 -5.86
C LEU A 17 69.10 18.42 -4.50
N CYS A 18 68.96 17.55 -3.48
CA CYS A 18 69.91 17.18 -2.40
C CYS A 18 70.67 18.22 -1.56
N GLY A 19 70.52 18.10 -0.23
CA GLY A 19 71.50 18.53 0.77
C GLY A 19 71.14 18.05 2.19
N LEU A 20 71.97 17.22 2.82
CA LEU A 20 71.88 16.91 4.26
C LEU A 20 72.59 18.00 5.08
N LEU A 21 72.01 18.44 6.21
CA LEU A 21 72.63 18.34 7.55
C LEU A 21 71.71 18.84 8.70
N HIS A 22 71.72 18.10 9.82
CA HIS A 22 71.50 18.46 11.25
C HIS A 22 71.26 19.96 11.60
N CYS A 23 70.39 20.37 12.55
CA CYS A 23 70.27 19.87 13.93
C CYS A 23 69.13 20.56 14.77
N PHE A 24 68.83 20.00 15.96
CA PHE A 24 68.09 20.56 17.13
C PHE A 24 66.54 20.79 17.13
N SER A 25 65.81 19.84 17.76
CA SER A 25 64.96 19.97 18.98
C SER A 25 63.88 21.10 19.08
N THR A 26 62.64 20.92 19.59
CA THR A 26 62.06 20.02 20.60
C THR A 26 60.53 19.84 20.44
N ASN A 27 59.94 18.88 21.17
CA ASN A 27 58.51 18.76 21.60
C ASN A 27 57.43 18.63 20.50
N ALA A 28 56.84 17.46 20.25
CA ALA A 28 55.98 16.61 21.09
C ALA A 28 54.47 16.94 21.01
N LEU A 29 53.73 16.17 20.20
CA LEU A 29 52.59 15.34 20.63
C LEU A 29 52.11 14.46 19.47
N SER A 30 51.69 13.23 19.78
CA SER A 30 51.54 12.14 18.80
C SER A 30 50.15 12.08 18.15
N ALA A 31 50.10 12.16 16.83
CA ALA A 31 48.98 11.66 16.02
C ALA A 31 49.44 10.41 15.26
N ASN A 32 49.00 9.22 15.69
CA ASN A 32 49.30 7.98 14.98
C ASN A 32 48.31 7.76 13.83
N ALA A 33 48.81 7.93 12.60
CA ALA A 33 48.13 7.45 11.40
C ALA A 33 48.23 5.92 11.31
N PHE A 34 47.20 5.28 10.75
CA PHE A 34 47.31 3.91 10.23
C PHE A 34 47.16 3.90 8.71
N SER A 35 48.34 3.84 8.07
CA SER A 35 48.64 3.28 6.75
C SER A 35 47.47 2.99 5.79
N ALA A 36 47.36 3.80 4.73
CA ALA A 36 46.67 3.41 3.50
C ALA A 36 47.66 2.67 2.59
N ASN A 37 47.34 1.43 2.21
CA ASN A 37 48.12 0.66 1.26
C ASN A 37 47.37 0.62 -0.09
N ALA A 38 47.96 1.18 -1.14
CA ALA A 38 47.33 1.30 -2.45
C ALA A 38 47.87 0.26 -3.44
N ALA A 39 46.98 -0.57 -4.00
CA ALA A 39 47.24 -1.35 -5.19
C ALA A 39 45.94 -1.61 -5.98
N ASN A 40 45.80 -0.87 -7.09
CA ASN A 40 45.13 -1.20 -8.38
C ASN A 40 44.31 -2.52 -8.44
N THR A 41 43.10 -2.56 -9.01
CA THR A 41 42.73 -1.97 -10.32
C THR A 41 41.25 -1.63 -10.49
N GLY A 42 40.97 -0.63 -11.33
CA GLY A 42 39.86 -0.69 -12.30
C GLY A 42 38.42 -0.66 -11.79
N ASN A 43 37.95 0.49 -11.29
CA ASN A 43 36.57 0.88 -11.56
C ASN A 43 36.42 2.41 -11.60
N THR A 44 36.17 2.97 -12.78
CA THR A 44 35.78 4.38 -12.94
C THR A 44 34.34 4.55 -12.45
N VAL A 45 34.18 4.78 -11.15
CA VAL A 45 32.91 5.28 -10.62
C VAL A 45 32.69 6.67 -11.19
N ALA A 46 31.79 6.79 -12.17
CA ALA A 46 31.31 8.08 -12.60
C ALA A 46 30.74 8.81 -11.38
N ALA A 47 31.22 10.03 -11.13
CA ALA A 47 30.72 10.84 -10.04
C ALA A 47 29.24 11.17 -10.30
N SER A 48 28.34 10.45 -9.63
CA SER A 48 26.94 10.84 -9.59
C SER A 48 26.85 12.18 -8.88
N THR A 49 26.32 13.19 -9.56
CA THR A 49 25.91 14.45 -8.95
C THR A 49 25.06 14.15 -7.71
N GLN A 50 25.50 14.62 -6.53
CA GLN A 50 24.71 14.46 -5.33
C GLN A 50 23.53 15.42 -5.39
N GLU A 51 22.34 14.89 -5.73
CA GLU A 51 21.07 15.52 -5.37
C GLU A 51 21.07 15.83 -3.87
N GLY A 52 20.60 17.02 -3.50
CA GLY A 52 20.56 17.49 -2.13
C GLY A 52 19.80 16.54 -1.21
N ARG A 53 20.49 16.00 -0.19
CA ARG A 53 19.89 15.05 0.75
C ARG A 53 19.33 15.74 1.98
N VAL A 54 18.20 15.24 2.44
CA VAL A 54 17.49 15.72 3.65
C VAL A 54 17.70 14.82 4.86
N ALA A 55 18.36 13.69 4.63
CA ALA A 55 18.55 12.67 5.63
C ALA A 55 19.71 11.74 5.26
N GLU A 56 20.36 11.18 6.27
CA GLU A 56 21.42 10.19 6.12
C GLU A 56 20.96 8.81 6.60
N GLN A 57 21.40 7.75 5.93
CA GLN A 57 21.13 6.39 6.37
C GLN A 57 22.12 6.00 7.49
N ARG A 58 21.62 5.84 8.71
CA ARG A 58 22.41 5.48 9.90
C ARG A 58 22.24 4.00 10.26
N PRO A 59 23.28 3.36 10.83
CA PRO A 59 23.10 2.10 11.56
C PRO A 59 22.25 2.37 12.82
N ALA A 60 21.29 1.49 13.07
CA ALA A 60 20.46 1.50 14.28
C ALA A 60 20.74 0.26 15.14
N ASN A 61 20.97 -0.91 14.54
CA ASN A 61 21.34 -2.16 15.22
C ASN A 61 20.47 -2.56 16.44
N HIS A 62 19.19 -2.18 16.43
CA HIS A 62 18.23 -2.55 17.45
C HIS A 62 17.42 -3.80 17.03
N GLY A 63 17.00 -4.58 18.00
CA GLY A 63 16.08 -5.70 17.79
C GLY A 63 15.34 -6.05 19.06
N ILE A 64 14.07 -6.43 18.91
CA ILE A 64 13.31 -6.98 20.03
C ILE A 64 13.41 -8.50 19.96
N ASP A 65 14.20 -9.10 20.86
CA ASP A 65 13.96 -10.48 21.25
C ASP A 65 12.67 -10.52 22.08
N LEU A 66 11.57 -10.78 21.36
CA LEU A 66 10.21 -10.80 21.90
C LEU A 66 10.00 -11.92 22.94
N SER A 67 10.98 -12.83 23.10
CA SER A 67 10.97 -13.88 24.12
C SER A 67 11.71 -13.52 25.42
N LYS A 68 12.45 -12.40 25.48
CA LYS A 68 13.34 -12.08 26.62
C LYS A 68 13.27 -10.65 27.18
N SER A 69 12.77 -9.67 26.43
CA SER A 69 12.83 -8.27 26.88
C SER A 69 11.67 -7.88 27.81
N PRO A 70 11.90 -7.52 29.09
CA PRO A 70 10.82 -7.22 30.04
C PRO A 70 10.07 -5.91 29.73
N SER A 71 10.71 -4.96 29.05
CA SER A 71 10.11 -3.68 28.67
C SER A 71 9.17 -3.76 27.46
N ARG A 72 9.31 -4.81 26.62
CA ARG A 72 8.61 -4.97 25.32
C ARG A 72 8.73 -3.75 24.39
N GLN A 73 9.73 -2.89 24.59
CA GLN A 73 9.98 -1.69 23.80
C GLN A 73 11.46 -1.34 23.73
N PHE A 74 11.85 -0.57 22.73
CA PHE A 74 13.13 0.12 22.65
C PHE A 74 12.92 1.53 22.08
N THR A 75 13.89 2.40 22.29
CA THR A 75 13.92 3.74 21.74
C THR A 75 15.09 3.84 20.78
N ILE A 76 14.86 4.45 19.62
CA ILE A 76 15.89 5.01 18.76
C ILE A 76 15.94 6.50 19.06
N ASP A 77 17.12 6.98 19.43
CA ASP A 77 17.34 8.37 19.82
C ASP A 77 18.51 8.93 19.01
N THR A 78 18.33 10.15 18.51
CA THR A 78 19.33 10.91 17.76
C THR A 78 19.57 12.24 18.48
N LEU A 79 20.58 13.00 18.08
CA LEU A 79 20.91 14.24 18.79
C LEU A 79 19.89 15.35 18.53
N ASP A 80 19.53 15.55 17.26
CA ASP A 80 18.85 16.76 16.77
C ASP A 80 17.97 16.51 15.52
N ALA A 81 17.77 15.25 15.09
CA ALA A 81 17.13 14.96 13.81
C ALA A 81 15.72 15.56 13.68
N ALA A 82 15.42 16.15 12.51
CA ALA A 82 14.07 16.63 12.18
C ALA A 82 13.04 15.48 12.12
N PHE A 83 13.49 14.28 11.81
CA PHE A 83 12.68 13.06 11.83
C PHE A 83 13.56 11.80 11.92
N VAL A 84 12.98 10.71 12.41
CA VAL A 84 13.57 9.37 12.38
C VAL A 84 12.64 8.43 11.63
N LYS A 85 13.13 7.83 10.54
CA LYS A 85 12.39 6.80 9.78
C LYS A 85 13.04 5.43 9.97
N ILE A 86 12.25 4.47 10.43
CA ILE A 86 12.71 3.14 10.84
C ILE A 86 12.60 2.14 9.70
N HIS A 87 13.67 1.37 9.45
CA HIS A 87 13.65 0.25 8.52
C HIS A 87 13.60 -1.08 9.28
N PHE A 88 12.53 -1.86 9.08
CA PHE A 88 12.44 -3.23 9.58
C PHE A 88 13.09 -4.17 8.56
N ASP A 89 14.26 -4.72 8.89
CA ASP A 89 14.94 -5.76 8.08
C ASP A 89 14.41 -7.17 8.34
N TYR A 90 13.65 -7.33 9.41
CA TYR A 90 12.85 -8.52 9.70
C TYR A 90 11.64 -8.12 10.54
N PHE A 91 10.46 -8.54 10.12
CA PHE A 91 9.21 -8.30 10.81
C PHE A 91 8.34 -9.54 10.75
N LYS A 92 8.13 -10.19 11.90
CA LYS A 92 7.14 -11.25 12.07
C LYS A 92 6.67 -11.28 13.52
N LEU A 93 5.37 -11.07 13.72
CA LEU A 93 4.73 -11.08 15.04
C LEU A 93 3.82 -12.32 15.19
N PRO A 94 3.39 -12.67 16.41
CA PRO A 94 2.23 -13.54 16.58
C PRO A 94 0.93 -12.83 16.16
N LYS A 95 -0.07 -13.58 15.73
CA LYS A 95 -1.45 -13.10 15.54
C LYS A 95 -1.95 -12.36 16.79
N GLY A 96 -2.60 -11.21 16.60
CA GLY A 96 -3.13 -10.37 17.68
C GLY A 96 -2.11 -9.39 18.30
N MET A 97 -0.84 -9.43 17.86
CA MET A 97 0.18 -8.46 18.25
C MET A 97 0.41 -7.41 17.15
N SER A 98 0.94 -6.26 17.53
CA SER A 98 1.44 -5.21 16.64
C SER A 98 2.68 -4.53 17.22
N ILE A 99 3.46 -3.86 16.39
CA ILE A 99 4.41 -2.83 16.81
C ILE A 99 3.74 -1.47 16.63
N GLU A 100 3.82 -0.61 17.63
CA GLU A 100 3.67 0.83 17.47
C GLU A 100 5.05 1.46 17.30
N VAL A 101 5.17 2.38 16.35
CA VAL A 101 6.28 3.34 16.25
C VAL A 101 5.67 4.72 16.55
N SER A 102 6.22 5.45 17.52
CA SER A 102 5.69 6.77 17.91
C SER A 102 6.78 7.75 18.32
N ASP A 103 6.44 9.03 18.40
CA ASP A 103 7.21 9.98 19.21
C ASP A 103 7.09 9.64 20.72
N PRO A 104 7.95 10.18 21.59
CA PRO A 104 7.90 9.92 23.03
C PRO A 104 6.61 10.37 23.72
N LEU A 105 5.95 11.40 23.18
CA LEU A 105 4.71 11.97 23.73
C LEU A 105 3.45 11.39 23.07
N ARG A 106 3.61 10.47 22.10
CA ARG A 106 2.54 9.73 21.41
C ARG A 106 1.51 10.62 20.71
N ARG A 107 1.97 11.76 20.20
CA ARG A 107 1.25 12.70 19.33
C ARG A 107 1.19 12.16 17.90
N GLU A 108 2.22 11.43 17.48
CA GLU A 108 2.34 10.73 16.21
C GLU A 108 2.56 9.25 16.51
N VAL A 109 1.66 8.37 16.05
CA VAL A 109 1.70 6.92 16.33
C VAL A 109 1.29 6.17 15.07
N TYR A 110 2.12 5.23 14.63
CA TYR A 110 1.83 4.31 13.53
C TYR A 110 1.94 2.85 13.98
N ARG A 111 0.97 2.03 13.62
CA ARG A 111 0.81 0.63 14.04
C ARG A 111 1.06 -0.32 12.87
N TYR A 112 1.86 -1.36 13.13
CA TYR A 112 2.21 -2.40 12.17
C TYR A 112 1.90 -3.77 12.75
N GLY A 113 1.03 -4.53 12.09
CA GLY A 113 0.77 -5.94 12.35
C GLY A 113 1.19 -6.83 11.18
N ASN A 114 0.78 -8.11 11.22
CA ASN A 114 1.01 -9.05 10.10
C ASN A 114 0.01 -8.87 8.93
N ARG A 115 -1.11 -8.17 9.15
CA ARG A 115 -2.20 -8.00 8.16
C ARG A 115 -2.66 -6.55 8.05
N GLU A 116 -2.84 -5.89 9.18
CA GLU A 116 -3.17 -4.46 9.27
C GLU A 116 -1.88 -3.68 9.50
N ARG A 117 -1.65 -2.63 8.71
CA ARG A 117 -0.53 -1.70 8.84
C ARG A 117 -1.00 -0.30 8.49
N ASP A 118 -0.68 0.64 9.35
CA ASP A 118 -0.64 2.05 8.97
C ASP A 118 0.47 2.26 7.93
N GLY A 119 0.50 3.44 7.30
CA GLY A 119 1.35 3.72 6.13
C GLY A 119 2.77 3.17 6.22
N PHE A 120 3.23 2.51 5.16
CA PHE A 120 4.60 2.03 5.06
C PHE A 120 5.14 2.23 3.65
N THR A 121 6.46 2.29 3.53
CA THR A 121 7.13 2.42 2.23
C THR A 121 8.05 1.23 1.97
N VAL A 122 8.26 0.91 0.69
CA VAL A 122 9.07 -0.24 0.25
C VAL A 122 10.16 0.25 -0.70
N ASP A 123 11.41 0.21 -0.23
CA ASP A 123 12.59 0.41 -1.08
C ASP A 123 13.13 -0.96 -1.55
N LYS A 124 12.79 -1.34 -2.79
CA LYS A 124 13.30 -2.59 -3.38
C LYS A 124 14.81 -2.56 -3.65
N ALA A 125 15.43 -1.40 -3.83
CA ALA A 125 16.88 -1.28 -3.96
C ALA A 125 17.61 -1.54 -2.63
N MET A 126 16.92 -1.45 -1.49
CA MET A 126 17.37 -1.98 -0.19
C MET A 126 16.99 -3.44 0.06
N GLY A 127 16.36 -4.13 -0.90
CA GLY A 127 15.88 -5.51 -0.75
C GLY A 127 14.62 -5.66 0.10
N GLN A 128 13.85 -4.59 0.29
CA GLN A 128 12.57 -4.65 1.00
C GLN A 128 11.51 -5.37 0.15
N ASN A 129 10.61 -6.09 0.82
CA ASN A 129 9.60 -6.96 0.18
C ASN A 129 8.16 -6.62 0.58
N GLY A 130 7.95 -5.57 1.38
CA GLY A 130 6.64 -5.12 1.87
C GLY A 130 5.97 -6.03 2.89
N THR A 131 6.48 -7.26 3.11
CA THR A 131 5.84 -8.28 3.96
C THR A 131 6.63 -8.50 5.25
N THR A 132 7.85 -9.00 5.15
CA THR A 132 8.78 -9.20 6.28
C THR A 132 9.89 -8.17 6.36
N SER A 133 10.04 -7.31 5.34
CA SER A 133 11.00 -6.20 5.32
C SER A 133 10.39 -4.98 4.63
N PHE A 134 10.38 -3.83 5.32
CA PHE A 134 9.75 -2.58 4.90
C PHE A 134 10.20 -1.40 5.78
N SER A 135 9.86 -0.18 5.38
CA SER A 135 10.09 1.02 6.19
C SER A 135 8.80 1.52 6.82
N ALA A 136 8.82 1.82 8.11
CA ALA A 136 7.75 2.56 8.78
C ALA A 136 7.61 3.98 8.19
N MET A 137 6.48 4.65 8.43
CA MET A 137 6.44 6.12 8.36
C MET A 137 7.55 6.74 9.20
N SER A 138 8.07 7.88 8.76
CA SER A 138 8.88 8.77 9.58
C SER A 138 8.14 9.23 10.85
N ILE A 139 8.83 9.26 11.98
CA ILE A 139 8.41 9.98 13.20
C ILE A 139 9.08 11.35 13.20
N SER A 140 8.33 12.41 13.50
CA SER A 140 8.84 13.78 13.55
C SER A 140 9.61 14.02 14.86
N GLY A 141 10.77 14.67 14.74
CA GLY A 141 11.72 14.88 15.84
C GLY A 141 12.77 13.77 16.00
N PRO A 142 13.67 13.90 16.98
CA PRO A 142 14.91 13.12 17.08
C PRO A 142 14.73 11.71 17.64
N THR A 143 13.56 11.40 18.21
CA THR A 143 13.34 10.18 19.00
C THR A 143 12.15 9.38 18.47
N ALA A 144 12.38 8.10 18.16
CA ALA A 144 11.32 7.16 17.78
C ALA A 144 11.25 6.00 18.78
N VAL A 145 10.11 5.85 19.44
CA VAL A 145 9.82 4.78 20.40
C VAL A 145 9.14 3.62 19.65
N VAL A 146 9.74 2.43 19.73
CA VAL A 146 9.22 1.20 19.11
C VAL A 146 8.71 0.26 20.20
N ARG A 147 7.40 0.04 20.24
CA ARG A 147 6.71 -0.65 21.34
C ARG A 147 5.84 -1.80 20.83
N LEU A 148 6.00 -2.98 21.40
CA LEU A 148 5.13 -4.13 21.14
C LEU A 148 3.82 -4.00 21.92
N VAL A 149 2.69 -4.22 21.24
CA VAL A 149 1.33 -4.06 21.77
C VAL A 149 0.40 -5.18 21.32
N GLY A 150 -0.75 -5.31 21.97
CA GLY A 150 -1.76 -6.33 21.67
C GLY A 150 -1.66 -7.57 22.58
N VAL A 151 -2.40 -8.61 22.20
CA VAL A 151 -2.49 -9.88 22.93
C VAL A 151 -2.25 -11.02 21.95
N ALA A 152 -1.26 -11.86 22.24
CA ALA A 152 -0.89 -12.98 21.37
C ALA A 152 -1.99 -14.04 21.37
N GLN A 153 -2.54 -14.32 20.19
CA GLN A 153 -3.55 -15.35 19.93
C GLN A 153 -2.93 -16.70 19.53
N GLU A 154 -1.60 -16.80 19.54
CA GLU A 154 -0.84 -18.01 19.22
C GLU A 154 0.48 -18.06 20.02
N PRO A 155 1.06 -19.25 20.25
CA PRO A 155 2.30 -19.38 21.02
C PRO A 155 3.48 -18.60 20.41
N TRP A 156 4.36 -18.10 21.28
CA TRP A 156 5.60 -17.47 20.85
C TRP A 156 6.56 -18.53 20.26
N THR A 157 7.07 -18.26 19.06
CA THR A 157 8.07 -19.11 18.39
C THR A 157 9.36 -18.33 18.15
N ARG A 158 10.46 -19.03 17.87
CA ARG A 158 11.75 -18.38 17.49
C ARG A 158 11.68 -17.59 16.18
N ALA A 159 10.60 -17.74 15.41
CA ALA A 159 10.35 -16.93 14.22
C ALA A 159 9.63 -15.60 14.53
N HIS A 160 9.17 -15.36 15.77
CA HIS A 160 8.55 -14.10 16.15
C HIS A 160 9.63 -13.13 16.63
N ALA A 161 9.99 -12.19 15.76
CA ALA A 161 11.03 -11.20 16.00
C ALA A 161 10.79 -9.93 15.18
N VAL A 162 11.35 -8.82 15.66
CA VAL A 162 11.45 -7.57 14.91
C VAL A 162 12.88 -7.06 14.98
N ARG A 163 13.48 -6.75 13.84
CA ARG A 163 14.87 -6.31 13.71
C ARG A 163 14.96 -5.02 12.89
N VAL A 164 15.68 -4.04 13.43
CA VAL A 164 15.95 -2.73 12.84
C VAL A 164 17.46 -2.52 12.83
N THR A 165 18.11 -2.87 11.73
CA THR A 165 19.56 -2.66 11.58
C THR A 165 19.88 -1.24 11.10
N ARG A 166 18.94 -0.56 10.46
CA ARG A 166 19.12 0.77 9.86
C ARG A 166 17.96 1.72 10.16
N MET A 167 18.26 3.00 10.14
CA MET A 167 17.29 4.11 10.13
C MET A 167 17.71 5.15 9.08
N LEU A 168 16.78 6.03 8.74
CA LEU A 168 17.03 7.25 7.99
C LEU A 168 16.84 8.42 8.98
N GLU A 169 17.94 9.13 9.27
CA GLU A 169 18.05 10.24 10.20
C GLU A 169 17.91 11.55 9.41
N GLY A 170 16.82 12.29 9.62
CA GLY A 170 16.56 13.55 8.94
C GLY A 170 17.36 14.72 9.50
N TYR A 171 18.05 15.47 8.64
CA TYR A 171 18.78 16.66 9.07
C TYR A 171 17.82 17.73 9.64
N PRO A 172 18.18 18.41 10.74
CA PRO A 172 17.44 19.57 11.22
C PRO A 172 17.47 20.73 10.22
N GLU A 173 16.45 21.60 10.28
CA GLU A 173 16.22 22.67 9.29
C GLU A 173 17.39 23.66 9.20
N ASP A 174 18.12 23.90 10.30
CA ASP A 174 19.29 24.78 10.36
C ASP A 174 20.56 24.14 9.77
N MET A 175 20.64 22.81 9.72
CA MET A 175 21.73 22.11 9.04
C MET A 175 21.48 21.92 7.53
N LEU A 176 20.23 21.97 7.04
CA LEU A 176 19.95 21.74 5.61
C LEU A 176 20.78 22.65 4.69
N ASP A 177 21.00 23.92 5.07
CA ASP A 177 21.84 24.86 4.30
C ASP A 177 23.34 24.49 4.27
N ALA A 178 23.82 23.66 5.21
CA ALA A 178 25.21 23.25 5.35
C ALA A 178 25.52 21.85 4.79
N VAL A 179 24.53 20.94 4.73
CA VAL A 179 24.68 19.58 4.15
C VAL A 179 24.22 19.46 2.69
N GLN A 180 23.58 20.48 2.12
CA GLN A 180 23.45 20.59 0.65
C GLN A 180 24.85 20.92 0.07
N PRO A 181 25.44 20.11 -0.83
CA PRO A 181 26.88 20.12 -1.16
C PRO A 181 27.38 21.31 -2.01
N GLU A 182 26.60 22.38 -2.07
CA GLU A 182 26.77 23.54 -2.97
C GLU A 182 28.00 24.38 -2.63
N ALA A 183 28.48 24.32 -1.38
CA ALA A 183 29.68 25.01 -0.92
C ALA A 183 31.00 24.32 -1.35
N LEU A 184 30.97 23.07 -1.84
CA LEU A 184 32.17 22.27 -2.11
C LEU A 184 32.41 21.95 -3.60
N THR A 185 31.43 22.14 -4.47
CA THR A 185 31.56 21.87 -5.92
C THR A 185 32.02 23.07 -6.73
N GLY A 186 31.84 24.29 -6.21
CA GLY A 186 32.08 25.53 -6.97
C GLY A 186 31.13 25.73 -8.15
N ASP A 187 30.07 24.92 -8.24
CA ASP A 187 29.14 24.90 -9.37
C ASP A 187 27.92 25.78 -9.05
N VAL A 188 27.93 26.99 -9.60
CA VAL A 188 26.91 28.03 -9.38
C VAL A 188 25.59 27.73 -10.14
N GLY A 189 25.46 26.56 -10.77
CA GLY A 189 24.35 26.21 -11.66
C GLY A 189 23.07 25.69 -11.00
N THR A 190 23.10 25.25 -9.74
CA THR A 190 21.91 24.66 -9.05
C THR A 190 21.09 25.65 -8.23
N ARG A 191 21.54 26.90 -8.10
CA ARG A 191 20.79 27.99 -7.48
C ARG A 191 20.44 29.05 -8.52
N ALA A 192 19.18 29.07 -8.95
CA ALA A 192 18.55 30.27 -9.46
C ALA A 192 17.98 31.11 -8.31
N THR A 193 18.83 31.47 -7.35
CA THR A 193 18.50 32.49 -6.35
C THR A 193 19.19 33.79 -6.75
N CYS A 194 18.41 34.76 -7.21
CA CYS A 194 18.91 36.09 -7.57
C CYS A 194 19.39 36.84 -6.32
N VAL A 195 18.48 37.05 -5.35
CA VAL A 195 18.71 37.82 -4.12
C VAL A 195 17.83 37.28 -2.95
N ASN A 196 17.71 35.96 -2.83
CA ASN A 196 16.94 35.20 -1.81
C ASN A 196 15.67 35.90 -1.25
N ASP A 197 14.64 36.00 -2.09
CA ASP A 197 13.39 36.74 -1.83
C ASP A 197 12.19 35.87 -1.39
N LYS A 198 12.29 34.56 -1.58
CA LYS A 198 11.29 33.59 -1.09
C LYS A 198 11.24 33.60 0.44
N ARG A 199 10.06 33.32 0.99
CA ARG A 199 9.81 33.34 2.45
C ARG A 199 8.81 32.25 2.82
N SER A 200 8.81 31.86 4.09
CA SER A 200 7.84 30.90 4.66
C SER A 200 6.41 31.24 4.25
N ALA A 201 5.63 30.25 3.81
CA ALA A 201 4.30 30.43 3.23
C ALA A 201 3.38 31.37 4.04
N VAL A 202 3.34 31.17 5.35
CA VAL A 202 2.53 31.94 6.31
C VAL A 202 2.82 33.45 6.32
N CYS A 203 4.01 33.90 5.91
CA CYS A 203 4.34 35.33 5.76
C CYS A 203 3.41 36.05 4.77
N TYR A 204 2.82 35.31 3.83
CA TYR A 204 1.92 35.85 2.81
C TYR A 204 0.44 35.74 3.17
N SER A 205 0.09 35.13 4.32
CA SER A 205 -1.30 34.94 4.75
C SER A 205 -2.14 36.23 4.80
N ALA A 206 -1.52 37.37 5.12
CA ALA A 206 -2.19 38.68 5.15
C ALA A 206 -1.97 39.53 3.89
N THR A 207 -0.84 39.37 3.19
CA THR A 207 -0.42 40.24 2.08
C THR A 207 -0.72 39.66 0.70
N ASP A 208 -0.82 38.33 0.59
CA ASP A 208 -1.24 37.58 -0.59
C ASP A 208 -2.04 36.32 -0.16
N PRO A 209 -3.24 36.50 0.43
CA PRO A 209 -4.04 35.41 0.98
C PRO A 209 -4.40 34.37 -0.09
N THR A 210 -4.54 34.79 -1.36
CA THR A 210 -4.80 33.88 -2.48
C THR A 210 -3.60 32.98 -2.74
N ALA A 211 -2.38 33.51 -2.89
CA ALA A 211 -1.21 32.65 -3.10
C ALA A 211 -0.95 31.74 -1.89
N TYR A 212 -1.15 32.24 -0.66
CA TYR A 212 -1.06 31.42 0.56
C TYR A 212 -2.07 30.26 0.55
N ASP A 213 -3.34 30.52 0.24
CA ASP A 213 -4.37 29.49 0.08
C ASP A 213 -4.03 28.48 -1.03
N ARG A 214 -3.54 28.96 -2.19
CA ARG A 214 -3.06 28.09 -3.29
C ARG A 214 -1.84 27.24 -2.93
N SER A 215 -1.13 27.56 -1.84
CA SER A 215 -0.04 26.72 -1.33
C SER A 215 -0.50 25.50 -0.55
N ARG A 216 -1.76 25.47 -0.08
CA ARG A 216 -2.32 24.41 0.77
C ARG A 216 -2.20 22.99 0.15
N PRO A 217 -2.50 22.76 -1.15
CA PRO A 217 -2.45 21.42 -1.75
C PRO A 217 -1.03 20.92 -2.06
N VAL A 218 0.00 21.69 -1.71
CA VAL A 218 1.42 21.41 -1.98
C VAL A 218 2.09 20.80 -0.75
N ALA A 219 2.97 19.84 -0.98
CA ALA A 219 3.58 18.98 0.02
C ALA A 219 5.07 18.72 -0.29
N ARG A 220 5.84 18.44 0.76
CA ARG A 220 7.22 17.95 0.64
C ARG A 220 7.18 16.49 0.21
N LEU A 221 7.91 16.13 -0.83
CA LEU A 221 8.10 14.75 -1.27
C LEU A 221 9.42 14.24 -0.71
N VAL A 222 9.37 13.30 0.23
CA VAL A 222 10.55 12.67 0.84
C VAL A 222 10.72 11.28 0.22
N LEU A 223 11.78 11.13 -0.58
CA LEU A 223 12.07 9.91 -1.32
C LEU A 223 12.94 8.96 -0.49
N ALA A 224 13.10 7.71 -0.97
CA ALA A 224 14.07 6.79 -0.41
C ALA A 224 15.48 7.42 -0.35
N ARG A 225 16.27 6.97 0.65
CA ARG A 225 17.67 7.39 0.86
C ARG A 225 17.88 8.90 1.10
N GLY A 226 16.80 9.65 1.38
CA GLY A 226 16.84 11.06 1.72
C GLY A 226 16.94 12.02 0.53
N SER A 227 16.70 11.59 -0.72
CA SER A 227 16.44 12.57 -1.80
C SER A 227 15.05 13.22 -1.60
N ASN A 228 14.81 14.36 -2.23
CA ASN A 228 13.62 15.15 -1.99
C ASN A 228 13.19 15.98 -3.20
N CYS A 229 11.89 16.25 -3.26
CA CYS A 229 11.27 17.13 -4.24
C CYS A 229 10.01 17.78 -3.63
N THR A 230 9.24 18.48 -4.46
CA THR A 230 7.90 18.98 -4.15
C THR A 230 6.85 18.16 -4.92
N ALA A 231 5.68 17.92 -4.29
CA ALA A 231 4.54 17.27 -4.92
C ALA A 231 3.22 17.96 -4.53
N TRP A 232 2.15 17.80 -5.32
CA TRP A 232 0.88 18.52 -5.09
C TRP A 232 -0.35 17.81 -5.65
N ARG A 233 -1.52 18.01 -4.99
CA ARG A 233 -2.81 17.41 -5.38
C ARG A 233 -3.42 18.13 -6.58
N VAL A 234 -3.88 17.35 -7.58
CA VAL A 234 -4.53 17.87 -8.79
C VAL A 234 -5.94 17.31 -8.97
N GLY A 235 -6.93 18.21 -9.00
CA GLY A 235 -8.34 17.81 -9.06
C GLY A 235 -8.84 17.02 -7.83
N PRO A 236 -10.12 16.61 -7.81
CA PRO A 236 -10.74 15.95 -6.67
C PRO A 236 -10.36 14.46 -6.51
N GLY A 237 -9.80 13.83 -7.54
CA GLY A 237 -9.38 12.42 -7.52
C GLY A 237 -8.01 12.21 -6.88
N ASN A 238 -7.66 10.95 -6.63
CA ASN A 238 -6.36 10.56 -6.04
C ASN A 238 -5.19 10.72 -7.04
N HIS A 239 -4.83 11.97 -7.32
CA HIS A 239 -3.85 12.34 -8.31
C HIS A 239 -2.86 13.37 -7.76
N MET A 240 -1.57 13.07 -7.93
CA MET A 240 -0.44 13.86 -7.46
C MET A 240 0.53 14.13 -8.62
N PHE A 241 1.01 15.36 -8.76
CA PHE A 241 2.11 15.70 -9.67
C PHE A 241 3.43 15.93 -8.92
N THR A 242 4.53 15.55 -9.57
CA THR A 242 5.94 15.92 -9.28
C THR A 242 6.77 15.72 -10.57
N ASN A 243 8.09 15.92 -10.55
CA ASN A 243 8.93 15.67 -11.75
C ASN A 243 9.18 14.17 -12.01
N GLN A 244 9.53 13.83 -13.24
CA GLN A 244 9.95 12.46 -13.60
C GLN A 244 11.28 12.13 -12.92
N HIS A 245 12.23 13.07 -12.83
CA HIS A 245 13.52 12.81 -12.18
C HIS A 245 13.37 12.45 -10.69
N CYS A 246 12.28 12.90 -10.04
CA CYS A 246 11.90 12.55 -8.67
C CYS A 246 11.22 11.17 -8.56
N ILE A 247 10.33 10.82 -9.51
CA ILE A 247 9.63 9.52 -9.57
C ILE A 247 9.68 8.96 -11.01
N ARG A 248 10.68 8.13 -11.26
CA ARG A 248 10.98 7.46 -12.54
C ARG A 248 10.27 6.11 -12.62
N THR A 249 10.03 5.46 -11.48
CA THR A 249 9.51 4.10 -11.37
C THR A 249 8.38 3.95 -10.34
N ALA A 250 7.60 2.87 -10.47
CA ALA A 250 6.60 2.51 -9.46
C ALA A 250 7.22 2.16 -8.10
N ASP A 251 8.47 1.69 -8.08
CA ASP A 251 9.18 1.35 -6.84
C ASP A 251 9.63 2.60 -6.09
N GLU A 252 10.10 3.64 -6.79
CA GLU A 252 10.36 4.95 -6.20
C GLU A 252 9.07 5.57 -5.64
N ALA A 253 7.95 5.47 -6.36
CA ALA A 253 6.64 5.91 -5.86
C ALA A 253 6.25 5.17 -4.56
N ALA A 254 6.37 3.84 -4.52
CA ALA A 254 6.10 3.02 -3.33
C ALA A 254 7.12 3.25 -2.18
N SER A 255 8.25 3.88 -2.46
CA SER A 255 9.27 4.22 -1.47
C SER A 255 9.05 5.59 -0.79
N ALA A 256 8.22 6.45 -1.40
CA ALA A 256 8.09 7.86 -1.05
C ALA A 256 7.04 8.15 0.04
N GLU A 257 7.32 9.20 0.84
CA GLU A 257 6.33 9.86 1.68
C GLU A 257 6.00 11.25 1.13
N VAL A 258 4.74 11.67 1.27
CA VAL A 258 4.23 12.98 0.86
C VAL A 258 3.69 13.70 2.10
N TRP A 259 4.29 14.83 2.46
CA TRP A 259 4.06 15.53 3.72
C TRP A 259 3.34 16.86 3.50
N PHE A 260 2.05 16.87 3.82
CA PHE A 260 1.21 18.06 3.78
C PHE A 260 1.33 18.86 5.09
N ASN A 261 1.17 20.18 4.97
CA ASN A 261 1.32 21.13 6.08
C ASN A 261 2.71 21.13 6.75
N TYR A 262 3.76 20.66 6.05
CA TYR A 262 5.15 20.78 6.49
C TYR A 262 5.64 22.24 6.33
N GLN A 263 5.15 23.13 7.18
CA GLN A 263 5.34 24.57 7.04
C GLN A 263 5.38 25.27 8.39
N SER A 264 6.05 26.42 8.41
CA SER A 264 6.13 27.24 9.60
C SER A 264 4.75 27.78 10.01
N ALA A 265 4.47 27.75 11.32
CA ALA A 265 3.24 28.29 11.89
C ALA A 265 3.23 29.83 12.00
N THR A 266 4.41 30.47 11.93
CA THR A 266 4.59 31.92 12.04
C THR A 266 5.62 32.41 11.02
N CYS A 267 5.50 33.67 10.59
CA CYS A 267 6.48 34.22 9.63
C CYS A 267 7.88 34.27 10.27
N GLY A 268 8.86 33.61 9.64
CA GLY A 268 10.21 33.48 10.16
C GLY A 268 10.41 32.41 11.25
N GLY A 269 9.39 31.60 11.58
CA GLY A 269 9.56 30.47 12.49
C GLY A 269 10.30 29.30 11.82
N THR A 270 11.16 28.61 12.56
CA THR A 270 12.05 27.54 12.06
C THR A 270 11.51 26.12 12.29
N THR A 271 10.30 25.96 12.83
CA THR A 271 9.70 24.66 13.14
C THR A 271 8.37 24.45 12.39
N SER A 272 8.13 23.21 11.95
CA SER A 272 6.86 22.85 11.31
C SER A 272 5.70 22.81 12.30
N GLY A 273 4.51 23.22 11.85
CA GLY A 273 3.26 22.83 12.47
C GLY A 273 2.92 21.33 12.27
N PRO A 274 1.76 20.87 12.76
CA PRO A 274 1.30 19.49 12.60
C PRO A 274 1.29 19.06 11.13
N THR A 275 2.06 18.03 10.80
CA THR A 275 2.25 17.53 9.43
C THR A 275 1.39 16.29 9.20
N VAL A 276 0.71 16.22 8.05
CA VAL A 276 -0.06 15.04 7.63
C VAL A 276 0.74 14.30 6.57
N LYS A 277 1.09 13.05 6.85
CA LYS A 277 1.97 12.23 6.00
C LYS A 277 1.19 11.08 5.37
N VAL A 278 1.37 10.88 4.06
CA VAL A 278 0.88 9.72 3.31
C VAL A 278 2.03 9.07 2.52
N THR A 279 1.84 7.85 2.03
CA THR A 279 2.84 7.18 1.17
C THR A 279 2.38 7.12 -0.28
N GLY A 280 3.31 7.09 -1.23
CA GLY A 280 2.97 6.83 -2.63
C GLY A 280 2.42 5.41 -2.82
N ALA A 281 1.47 5.26 -3.74
CA ALA A 281 0.75 4.00 -3.99
C ALA A 281 0.99 3.44 -5.39
N SER A 282 0.82 4.25 -6.44
CA SER A 282 1.04 3.81 -7.82
C SER A 282 1.46 4.95 -8.74
N LEU A 283 2.49 4.72 -9.53
CA LEU A 283 2.85 5.61 -10.65
C LEU A 283 1.87 5.35 -11.81
N LEU A 284 1.15 6.38 -12.26
CA LEU A 284 0.16 6.29 -13.34
C LEU A 284 0.78 6.59 -14.70
N LYS A 285 1.61 7.63 -14.76
CA LYS A 285 2.27 8.10 -15.99
C LYS A 285 3.49 8.91 -15.62
N ASN A 286 4.57 8.76 -16.36
CA ASN A 286 5.63 9.76 -16.40
C ASN A 286 6.13 9.98 -17.83
N HIS A 287 6.99 10.98 -18.01
CA HIS A 287 7.61 11.31 -19.29
C HIS A 287 8.97 11.95 -19.07
N GLY A 288 10.04 11.39 -19.66
CA GLY A 288 11.42 11.86 -19.42
C GLY A 288 11.67 13.28 -19.95
N SER A 289 11.40 13.53 -21.24
CA SER A 289 11.68 14.84 -21.87
C SER A 289 10.60 15.91 -21.63
N LEU A 290 9.56 15.60 -20.84
CA LEU A 290 8.61 16.58 -20.30
C LEU A 290 8.65 16.57 -18.77
N ASP A 291 9.70 15.96 -18.20
CA ASP A 291 10.00 15.77 -16.79
C ASP A 291 8.83 15.84 -15.80
N PHE A 292 7.80 15.02 -16.01
CA PHE A 292 6.66 14.93 -15.11
C PHE A 292 6.39 13.49 -14.69
N ALA A 293 5.87 13.33 -13.47
CA ALA A 293 5.29 12.11 -12.94
C ALA A 293 3.90 12.42 -12.33
N LEU A 294 2.91 11.66 -12.78
CA LEU A 294 1.55 11.60 -12.22
C LEU A 294 1.42 10.29 -11.44
N PHE A 295 1.10 10.39 -10.14
CA PHE A 295 1.02 9.23 -9.24
C PHE A 295 -0.17 9.35 -8.28
N THR A 296 -0.45 8.25 -7.56
CA THR A 296 -1.49 8.16 -6.52
C THR A 296 -0.85 7.93 -5.15
N VAL A 297 -1.58 8.23 -4.07
CA VAL A 297 -1.14 8.00 -2.68
C VAL A 297 -2.07 7.08 -1.91
N ASN A 298 -1.53 6.39 -0.91
CA ASN A 298 -2.30 5.65 0.07
C ASN A 298 -2.97 6.63 1.05
N ASN A 299 -4.05 6.21 1.72
CA ASN A 299 -4.75 7.02 2.72
C ASN A 299 -5.18 8.43 2.23
N PHE A 300 -5.58 8.54 0.96
CA PHE A 300 -5.91 9.82 0.30
C PHE A 300 -6.99 10.66 1.01
N ALA A 301 -7.90 10.03 1.76
CA ALA A 301 -8.89 10.74 2.57
C ALA A 301 -8.23 11.65 3.63
N SER A 302 -7.15 11.22 4.29
CA SER A 302 -6.47 12.03 5.32
C SER A 302 -5.93 13.38 4.83
N ILE A 303 -5.70 13.51 3.52
CA ILE A 303 -5.22 14.74 2.87
C ILE A 303 -6.33 15.51 2.16
N SER A 304 -7.60 15.09 2.29
CA SER A 304 -8.79 15.75 1.73
C SER A 304 -8.79 17.25 2.02
N GLN A 305 -8.66 17.61 3.31
CA GLN A 305 -8.59 18.94 3.91
C GLN A 305 -7.63 19.91 3.22
N PHE A 306 -6.56 19.41 2.56
CA PHE A 306 -5.61 20.26 1.86
C PHE A 306 -6.11 20.76 0.50
N GLY A 307 -7.26 20.28 0.03
CA GLY A 307 -7.83 20.74 -1.24
C GLY A 307 -6.98 20.34 -2.45
N TYR A 308 -7.19 20.96 -3.59
CA TYR A 308 -6.51 20.59 -4.84
C TYR A 308 -6.39 21.74 -5.83
N LEU A 309 -5.29 21.71 -6.58
CA LEU A 309 -5.04 22.68 -7.65
C LEU A 309 -5.77 22.28 -8.95
N GLY A 310 -6.05 23.29 -9.76
CA GLY A 310 -6.53 23.15 -11.13
C GLY A 310 -5.41 23.39 -12.14
N LEU A 311 -5.64 23.02 -13.39
CA LEU A 311 -4.69 23.18 -14.48
C LEU A 311 -5.13 24.29 -15.44
N ASP A 312 -4.19 25.11 -15.88
CA ASP A 312 -4.35 26.05 -17.00
C ASP A 312 -3.52 25.53 -18.17
N VAL A 313 -4.20 24.92 -19.14
CA VAL A 313 -3.56 24.18 -20.25
C VAL A 313 -3.25 25.06 -21.47
N ARG A 314 -3.28 26.38 -21.27
CA ARG A 314 -2.88 27.39 -22.28
C ARG A 314 -1.37 27.58 -22.24
N THR A 315 -0.82 28.14 -23.32
CA THR A 315 0.51 28.77 -23.27
C THR A 315 0.46 29.99 -22.32
N PRO A 316 1.41 30.14 -21.39
CA PRO A 316 1.52 31.32 -20.52
C PRO A 316 1.68 32.62 -21.31
N LEU A 317 1.32 33.76 -20.71
CA LEU A 317 1.54 35.07 -21.31
C LEU A 317 2.80 35.75 -20.77
N GLN A 318 3.46 36.58 -21.59
CA GLN A 318 4.62 37.35 -21.12
C GLN A 318 4.19 38.38 -20.08
N ASN A 319 4.96 38.52 -19.01
CA ASN A 319 4.64 39.33 -17.82
C ASN A 319 3.41 38.83 -17.03
N GLU A 320 2.92 37.61 -17.26
CA GLU A 320 1.86 37.02 -16.45
C GLU A 320 2.36 36.79 -15.02
N GLN A 321 1.67 37.33 -14.02
CA GLN A 321 2.06 37.21 -12.63
C GLN A 321 1.86 35.78 -12.11
N ILE A 322 2.88 35.22 -11.47
CA ILE A 322 2.90 33.85 -10.96
C ILE A 322 3.23 33.77 -9.47
N ALA A 323 2.87 32.63 -8.87
CA ALA A 323 3.27 32.23 -7.53
C ALA A 323 3.80 30.79 -7.57
N ILE A 324 4.91 30.53 -6.88
CA ILE A 324 5.52 29.20 -6.78
C ILE A 324 5.59 28.78 -5.31
N PRO A 325 4.59 28.04 -4.79
CA PRO A 325 4.68 27.34 -3.51
C PRO A 325 5.57 26.09 -3.64
N GLN A 326 6.57 25.97 -2.77
CA GLN A 326 7.69 25.02 -2.95
C GLN A 326 8.33 24.57 -1.62
N HIS A 327 9.16 23.53 -1.68
CA HIS A 327 10.06 23.08 -0.61
C HIS A 327 11.54 23.23 -1.01
N PRO A 328 12.09 24.45 -1.00
CA PRO A 328 13.45 24.75 -1.47
C PRO A 328 14.49 24.32 -0.42
N GLY A 329 15.61 23.74 -0.86
CA GLY A 329 16.55 23.05 0.03
C GLY A 329 15.91 21.91 0.81
N ALA A 330 14.71 21.46 0.39
CA ALA A 330 13.77 20.64 1.13
C ALA A 330 13.21 21.23 2.43
N ARG A 331 13.43 22.51 2.73
CA ARG A 331 13.04 23.14 4.00
C ARG A 331 11.51 23.23 4.16
N LEU A 332 11.08 23.83 5.26
CA LEU A 332 9.69 24.26 5.46
C LEU A 332 9.13 24.99 4.23
N LYS A 333 7.83 24.84 3.96
CA LYS A 333 7.19 25.40 2.76
C LYS A 333 7.42 26.92 2.62
N GLU A 334 7.94 27.31 1.47
CA GLU A 334 8.14 28.71 1.08
C GLU A 334 7.31 29.08 -0.15
N LEU A 335 7.09 30.38 -0.34
CA LEU A 335 6.46 30.94 -1.52
C LEU A 335 7.41 31.93 -2.19
N ALA A 336 7.68 31.72 -3.48
CA ALA A 336 8.22 32.75 -4.36
C ALA A 336 7.05 33.47 -5.05
N VAL A 337 6.82 34.74 -4.68
CA VAL A 337 5.78 35.62 -5.22
C VAL A 337 6.29 37.01 -5.60
N VAL A 338 7.53 37.33 -5.23
CA VAL A 338 8.26 38.56 -5.57
C VAL A 338 9.65 38.18 -6.07
N SER A 339 10.23 39.04 -6.91
CA SER A 339 11.60 38.90 -7.39
C SER A 339 12.28 40.28 -7.42
N ASN A 340 13.40 40.43 -6.71
CA ASN A 340 14.16 41.68 -6.74
C ASN A 340 14.82 41.94 -8.11
N HIS A 341 14.92 40.95 -9.00
CA HIS A 341 15.42 41.16 -10.37
C HIS A 341 14.53 42.13 -11.17
N VAL A 342 13.22 42.13 -10.90
CA VAL A 342 12.26 43.12 -11.44
C VAL A 342 12.00 44.28 -10.45
N GLY A 343 12.99 44.61 -9.61
CA GLY A 343 12.92 45.75 -8.68
C GLY A 343 12.04 45.53 -7.45
N GLY A 344 11.84 44.27 -7.03
CA GLY A 344 10.99 43.89 -5.91
C GLY A 344 9.51 43.77 -6.28
N ALA A 345 9.20 43.81 -7.58
CA ALA A 345 7.87 43.55 -8.09
C ALA A 345 7.52 42.05 -7.99
N ARG A 346 6.27 41.73 -8.33
CA ARG A 346 5.78 40.34 -8.32
C ARG A 346 6.54 39.48 -9.32
N CYS A 347 6.67 38.21 -8.95
CA CYS A 347 7.08 37.13 -9.84
C CYS A 347 6.24 37.09 -11.13
N ILE A 348 6.90 36.95 -12.29
CA ILE A 348 6.28 36.93 -13.61
C ILE A 348 6.85 35.82 -14.51
N ILE A 349 6.13 35.50 -15.57
CA ILE A 349 6.67 34.79 -16.74
C ILE A 349 7.50 35.75 -17.59
N ASP A 350 8.81 35.54 -17.65
CA ASP A 350 9.75 36.33 -18.46
C ASP A 350 9.75 35.86 -19.93
N VAL A 351 9.72 34.53 -20.14
CA VAL A 351 9.71 33.90 -21.47
C VAL A 351 8.54 32.90 -21.59
N PRO A 352 7.50 33.22 -22.39
CA PRO A 352 6.31 32.38 -22.55
C PRO A 352 6.55 30.97 -23.09
N LEU A 353 7.54 30.81 -23.98
CA LEU A 353 7.91 29.53 -24.58
C LEU A 353 9.43 29.47 -24.69
N HIS A 354 10.02 28.45 -24.08
CA HIS A 354 11.46 28.25 -24.00
C HIS A 354 11.80 26.80 -24.33
N ASP A 355 13.03 26.57 -24.80
CA ASP A 355 13.56 25.23 -25.00
C ASP A 355 13.81 24.57 -23.65
N ASN A 356 13.36 23.33 -23.52
CA ASN A 356 13.72 22.50 -22.38
C ASN A 356 15.18 21.97 -22.51
N LEU A 357 15.68 21.31 -21.46
CA LEU A 357 17.03 20.73 -21.43
C LEU A 357 17.33 19.72 -22.55
N TRP A 358 16.28 19.23 -23.22
CA TRP A 358 16.33 18.27 -24.31
C TRP A 358 16.12 18.93 -25.69
N GLY A 359 16.18 20.27 -25.76
CA GLY A 359 16.06 21.03 -27.01
C GLY A 359 14.66 21.05 -27.62
N THR A 360 13.61 20.92 -26.79
CA THR A 360 12.21 20.96 -27.22
C THR A 360 11.50 22.17 -26.63
N LEU A 361 10.97 23.04 -27.49
CA LEU A 361 10.07 24.16 -27.12
C LEU A 361 8.83 23.65 -26.40
N SER A 362 8.89 23.61 -25.06
CA SER A 362 7.81 23.10 -24.20
C SER A 362 7.79 23.71 -22.80
N ASP A 363 8.81 24.46 -22.43
CA ASP A 363 8.94 25.09 -21.13
C ASP A 363 8.50 26.56 -21.19
N THR A 364 8.28 27.16 -20.03
CA THR A 364 8.23 28.60 -19.82
C THR A 364 9.30 28.99 -18.81
N ALA A 365 9.90 30.17 -18.96
CA ALA A 365 11.00 30.60 -18.11
C ALA A 365 10.67 31.87 -17.30
N TYR A 366 11.22 31.95 -16.09
CA TYR A 366 10.94 32.99 -15.09
C TYR A 366 12.12 33.17 -14.12
N GLN A 367 12.28 34.38 -13.58
CA GLN A 367 13.35 34.74 -12.63
C GLN A 367 12.84 34.80 -11.18
N CYS A 368 12.07 33.78 -10.80
CA CYS A 368 11.59 33.57 -9.43
C CYS A 368 12.52 32.62 -8.68
N ASP A 369 12.90 32.97 -7.45
CA ASP A 369 13.84 32.18 -6.66
C ASP A 369 13.33 30.76 -6.37
N THR A 370 14.09 29.76 -6.81
CA THR A 370 13.92 28.35 -6.46
C THR A 370 15.29 27.72 -6.13
N GLU A 371 15.28 26.54 -5.52
CA GLU A 371 16.49 25.76 -5.17
C GLU A 371 16.26 24.25 -5.36
N GLY A 372 17.29 23.42 -5.22
CA GLY A 372 17.12 21.95 -5.15
C GLY A 372 16.02 21.53 -4.18
N GLY A 373 15.20 20.54 -4.55
CA GLY A 373 13.98 20.18 -3.81
C GLY A 373 12.70 20.93 -4.24
N SER A 374 12.85 22.07 -4.92
CA SER A 374 11.72 22.78 -5.55
C SER A 374 11.20 22.05 -6.79
N SER A 375 11.95 21.10 -7.34
CA SER A 375 11.54 20.16 -8.40
C SER A 375 10.11 19.66 -8.19
N GLY A 376 9.25 19.81 -9.19
CA GLY A 376 7.85 19.38 -9.15
C GLY A 376 6.89 20.41 -8.55
N SER A 377 7.37 21.58 -8.14
CA SER A 377 6.51 22.68 -7.65
C SER A 377 5.58 23.19 -8.76
N PRO A 378 4.32 23.53 -8.43
CA PRO A 378 3.39 24.11 -9.38
C PRO A 378 3.71 25.60 -9.59
N VAL A 379 3.83 26.02 -10.85
CA VAL A 379 3.87 27.43 -11.25
C VAL A 379 2.44 27.91 -11.47
N ILE A 380 1.92 28.71 -10.55
CA ILE A 380 0.50 29.07 -10.49
C ILE A 380 0.28 30.46 -11.09
N SER A 381 -0.59 30.59 -12.09
CA SER A 381 -1.07 31.89 -12.57
C SER A 381 -1.85 32.60 -11.46
N ARG A 382 -1.49 33.84 -11.13
CA ARG A 382 -2.27 34.68 -10.22
C ARG A 382 -3.53 35.27 -10.89
N THR A 383 -3.70 35.07 -12.20
CA THR A 383 -4.90 35.47 -12.96
C THR A 383 -5.95 34.35 -12.95
N SER A 384 -5.55 33.12 -13.26
CA SER A 384 -6.47 31.97 -13.34
C SER A 384 -6.51 31.11 -12.07
N ASN A 385 -5.60 31.35 -11.10
CA ASN A 385 -5.44 30.60 -9.85
C ASN A 385 -5.18 29.09 -10.04
N LYS A 386 -4.59 28.75 -11.19
CA LYS A 386 -4.34 27.39 -11.68
C LYS A 386 -2.89 27.22 -12.12
N VAL A 387 -2.44 25.98 -12.19
CA VAL A 387 -1.06 25.62 -12.54
C VAL A 387 -0.87 25.73 -14.06
N LEU A 388 0.03 26.62 -14.48
CA LEU A 388 0.46 26.81 -15.87
C LEU A 388 1.60 25.86 -16.26
N ALA A 389 2.53 25.63 -15.32
CA ALA A 389 3.73 24.84 -15.57
C ALA A 389 4.19 24.07 -14.33
N LEU A 390 5.00 23.04 -14.54
CA LEU A 390 5.65 22.24 -13.51
C LEU A 390 7.15 22.60 -13.47
N HIS A 391 7.63 23.19 -12.38
CA HIS A 391 9.03 23.57 -12.23
C HIS A 391 9.95 22.34 -12.29
N HIS A 392 11.11 22.45 -12.96
CA HIS A 392 12.10 21.36 -13.01
C HIS A 392 13.57 21.76 -13.01
N VAL A 393 13.95 22.93 -13.55
CA VAL A 393 15.38 23.26 -13.71
C VAL A 393 15.69 24.76 -13.76
N THR A 394 16.99 25.07 -13.62
CA THR A 394 17.66 26.35 -13.89
C THR A 394 18.51 26.23 -15.16
N TYR A 395 18.35 27.10 -16.17
CA TYR A 395 19.12 27.02 -17.44
C TYR A 395 20.54 27.64 -17.35
N GLY A 396 21.11 27.67 -16.15
CA GLY A 396 22.25 28.51 -15.78
C GLY A 396 21.85 29.96 -15.53
N SER A 397 22.53 30.62 -14.57
CA SER A 397 22.14 31.91 -13.97
C SER A 397 20.81 31.84 -13.20
N CYS A 398 20.11 32.96 -13.03
CA CYS A 398 18.85 33.06 -12.26
C CYS A 398 17.59 32.68 -13.07
N LEU A 399 17.72 32.25 -14.33
CA LEU A 399 16.58 31.91 -15.17
C LEU A 399 16.12 30.46 -14.89
N ASN A 400 14.96 30.33 -14.24
CA ASN A 400 14.29 29.07 -13.98
C ASN A 400 13.33 28.67 -15.08
N GLY A 401 13.04 27.38 -15.17
CA GLY A 401 12.16 26.75 -16.14
C GLY A 401 11.09 25.87 -15.53
N GLY A 402 9.94 25.82 -16.18
CA GLY A 402 8.91 24.82 -15.92
C GLY A 402 8.22 24.37 -17.21
N VAL A 403 8.00 23.06 -17.35
CA VAL A 403 7.29 22.48 -18.50
C VAL A 403 5.81 22.86 -18.46
N GLN A 404 5.26 23.34 -19.57
CA GLN A 404 3.89 23.87 -19.59
C GLN A 404 2.85 22.75 -19.57
N PHE A 405 1.73 22.98 -18.87
CA PHE A 405 0.60 22.05 -18.86
C PHE A 405 -0.09 21.91 -20.23
N ALA A 406 0.15 22.82 -21.17
CA ALA A 406 -0.19 22.64 -22.58
C ALA A 406 0.41 21.36 -23.20
N TYR A 407 1.62 20.94 -22.77
CA TYR A 407 2.31 19.74 -23.26
C TYR A 407 2.10 18.52 -22.35
N ILE A 408 1.97 18.72 -21.03
CA ILE A 408 1.66 17.62 -20.10
C ILE A 408 0.22 17.13 -20.30
N TRP A 409 -0.77 18.03 -20.43
CA TRP A 409 -2.19 17.66 -20.42
C TRP A 409 -2.59 16.58 -21.44
N PRO A 410 -2.15 16.64 -22.72
CA PRO A 410 -2.40 15.56 -23.69
C PRO A 410 -1.91 14.18 -23.23
N GLN A 411 -0.86 14.10 -22.41
CA GLN A 411 -0.27 12.85 -21.91
C GLN A 411 -1.04 12.22 -20.75
N VAL A 412 -1.94 12.97 -20.09
CA VAL A 412 -2.59 12.60 -18.82
C VAL A 412 -4.11 12.76 -18.81
N SER A 413 -4.70 13.42 -19.82
CA SER A 413 -6.12 13.79 -19.85
C SER A 413 -7.08 12.62 -19.60
N SER A 414 -6.73 11.41 -20.00
CA SER A 414 -7.51 10.18 -19.76
C SER A 414 -7.72 9.85 -18.29
N PHE A 415 -6.75 10.12 -17.41
CA PHE A 415 -6.87 9.93 -15.95
C PHE A 415 -7.88 10.90 -15.30
N PHE A 416 -8.26 11.97 -16.03
CA PHE A 416 -9.24 12.98 -15.61
C PHE A 416 -10.51 12.95 -16.48
N GLY A 417 -10.76 11.86 -17.21
CA GLY A 417 -11.94 11.72 -18.08
C GLY A 417 -12.01 12.74 -19.22
N GLY A 418 -10.87 13.31 -19.64
CA GLY A 418 -10.80 14.37 -20.65
C GLY A 418 -11.15 15.78 -20.14
N VAL A 419 -11.50 15.95 -18.86
CA VAL A 419 -11.93 17.25 -18.30
C VAL A 419 -10.78 17.89 -17.52
N VAL A 420 -10.35 19.07 -17.97
CA VAL A 420 -9.28 19.85 -17.30
C VAL A 420 -9.70 20.18 -15.85
N PRO A 421 -8.92 19.77 -14.82
CA PRO A 421 -9.26 20.07 -13.43
C PRO A 421 -9.37 21.57 -13.17
N ASN A 422 -10.52 22.03 -12.66
CA ASN A 422 -10.79 23.46 -12.44
C ASN A 422 -10.18 24.01 -11.14
N GLY A 423 -9.67 23.15 -10.25
CA GLY A 423 -9.21 23.51 -8.91
C GLY A 423 -10.35 23.74 -7.92
N ASP A 424 -10.03 23.75 -6.63
CA ASP A 424 -10.97 24.06 -5.54
C ASP A 424 -11.19 25.58 -5.34
N ASN A 425 -10.38 26.44 -5.97
CA ASN A 425 -10.47 27.91 -6.00
C ASN A 425 -10.63 28.58 -4.61
N GLY A 426 -10.00 28.01 -3.58
CA GLY A 426 -10.05 28.52 -2.21
C GLY A 426 -11.25 28.03 -1.40
N GLY A 427 -12.15 27.26 -2.01
CA GLY A 427 -13.07 26.42 -1.26
C GLY A 427 -12.26 25.41 -0.45
N THR A 428 -12.27 25.56 0.88
CA THR A 428 -11.93 24.44 1.76
C THR A 428 -12.86 23.29 1.41
N PRO A 429 -12.36 22.07 1.13
CA PRO A 429 -13.24 20.93 0.99
C PRO A 429 -14.12 20.82 2.24
N SER A 430 -15.43 20.70 2.02
CA SER A 430 -16.40 20.69 3.10
C SER A 430 -16.18 19.46 3.97
N ASN A 431 -15.53 19.65 5.11
CA ASN A 431 -15.40 18.61 6.12
C ASN A 431 -16.81 18.20 6.56
N SER A 432 -17.15 16.93 6.41
CA SER A 432 -18.45 16.38 6.79
C SER A 432 -18.36 15.81 8.20
N PRO A 433 -19.38 16.00 9.07
CA PRO A 433 -19.33 15.43 10.41
C PRO A 433 -19.23 13.89 10.37
N PRO A 434 -18.43 13.27 11.27
CA PRO A 434 -18.28 11.82 11.32
C PRO A 434 -19.59 11.15 11.72
N VAL A 435 -19.85 9.93 11.24
CA VAL A 435 -21.00 9.15 11.67
C VAL A 435 -20.67 8.41 12.96
N ALA A 436 -21.16 8.92 14.10
CA ALA A 436 -21.06 8.27 15.40
C ALA A 436 -21.94 7.00 15.47
N ASN A 437 -21.37 5.83 15.76
CA ASN A 437 -22.13 4.60 15.98
C ASN A 437 -21.37 3.61 16.88
N PHE A 438 -22.09 2.76 17.60
CA PHE A 438 -21.52 1.70 18.42
C PHE A 438 -22.47 0.53 18.64
N SER A 439 -21.95 -0.64 18.98
CA SER A 439 -22.70 -1.75 19.57
C SER A 439 -22.30 -1.96 21.03
N PHE A 440 -23.13 -2.69 21.78
CA PHE A 440 -22.84 -3.03 23.18
C PHE A 440 -23.33 -4.44 23.51
N ALA A 441 -22.76 -5.03 24.56
CA ALA A 441 -23.23 -6.27 25.18
C ALA A 441 -23.21 -6.10 26.71
N ALA A 442 -24.23 -6.59 27.40
CA ALA A 442 -24.29 -6.61 28.87
C ALA A 442 -24.04 -8.02 29.39
N SER A 443 -23.42 -8.15 30.57
CA SER A 443 -23.37 -9.36 31.39
C SER A 443 -23.46 -8.94 32.85
N GLY A 444 -24.53 -9.36 33.52
CA GLY A 444 -24.84 -8.87 34.86
C GLY A 444 -24.90 -7.33 34.91
N LEU A 445 -24.09 -6.74 35.80
CA LEU A 445 -23.93 -5.28 35.94
C LEU A 445 -22.85 -4.66 35.03
N THR A 446 -22.21 -5.42 34.13
CA THR A 446 -21.13 -4.92 33.27
C THR A 446 -21.55 -4.85 31.80
N ALA A 447 -21.38 -3.70 31.17
CA ALA A 447 -21.53 -3.51 29.73
C ALA A 447 -20.15 -3.34 29.05
N THR A 448 -19.97 -3.97 27.89
CA THR A 448 -18.84 -3.74 26.98
C THR A 448 -19.33 -3.04 25.72
N PHE A 449 -18.49 -2.18 25.15
CA PHE A 449 -18.84 -1.32 24.02
C PHE A 449 -17.86 -1.51 22.87
N THR A 450 -18.38 -1.53 21.64
CA THR A 450 -17.59 -1.58 20.41
C THR A 450 -17.93 -0.37 19.56
N ASP A 451 -16.97 0.52 19.34
CA ASP A 451 -17.09 1.65 18.41
C ASP A 451 -17.16 1.12 16.97
N SER A 452 -18.14 1.61 16.21
CA SER A 452 -18.32 1.36 14.79
C SER A 452 -18.55 2.66 14.02
N SER A 453 -18.03 3.78 14.56
CA SER A 453 -18.12 5.10 13.95
C SER A 453 -17.21 5.20 12.74
N THR A 454 -17.64 5.98 11.75
CA THR A 454 -16.92 6.17 10.49
C THR A 454 -16.79 7.65 10.14
N ASP A 455 -15.80 7.98 9.34
CA ASP A 455 -15.62 9.30 8.74
C ASP A 455 -15.47 9.09 7.22
N SER A 456 -16.19 9.86 6.42
CA SER A 456 -16.26 9.72 4.95
C SER A 456 -15.10 10.39 4.23
N ASP A 457 -14.53 11.42 4.85
CA ASP A 457 -13.60 12.36 4.23
C ASP A 457 -12.40 12.68 5.13
N GLY A 458 -12.36 12.17 6.36
CA GLY A 458 -11.24 12.25 7.30
C GLY A 458 -10.99 10.98 8.11
N THR A 459 -10.65 11.17 9.38
CA THR A 459 -10.35 10.17 10.40
C THR A 459 -10.81 10.65 11.78
N ILE A 460 -11.26 9.72 12.63
CA ILE A 460 -11.72 10.05 13.99
C ILE A 460 -10.53 10.34 14.91
N ALA A 461 -10.30 11.62 15.18
CA ALA A 461 -9.22 12.12 16.03
C ALA A 461 -9.46 11.91 17.53
N SER A 462 -10.71 11.96 18.01
CA SER A 462 -11.00 11.72 19.44
C SER A 462 -12.38 11.12 19.72
N ARG A 463 -12.52 10.57 20.92
CA ARG A 463 -13.70 9.84 21.42
C ARG A 463 -14.00 10.27 22.86
N LEU A 464 -15.27 10.46 23.18
CA LEU A 464 -15.75 10.64 24.54
C LEU A 464 -17.03 9.84 24.76
N TRP A 465 -16.92 8.84 25.63
CA TRP A 465 -18.03 8.06 26.16
C TRP A 465 -18.58 8.73 27.43
N THR A 466 -19.89 8.70 27.57
CA THR A 466 -20.62 9.03 28.80
C THR A 466 -21.59 7.89 29.09
N PHE A 467 -21.49 7.27 30.28
CA PHE A 467 -22.21 6.02 30.56
C PHE A 467 -23.58 6.20 31.23
N GLY A 468 -24.05 7.43 31.41
CA GLY A 468 -25.34 7.72 32.05
C GLY A 468 -25.37 7.57 33.58
N ASP A 469 -24.28 7.08 34.20
CA ASP A 469 -24.08 6.99 35.65
C ASP A 469 -23.12 8.08 36.20
N GLY A 470 -22.80 9.09 35.37
CA GLY A 470 -21.83 10.14 35.65
C GLY A 470 -20.38 9.83 35.27
N SER A 471 -20.06 8.58 34.87
CA SER A 471 -18.71 8.21 34.45
C SER A 471 -18.47 8.35 32.94
N THR A 472 -17.19 8.44 32.55
CA THR A 472 -16.74 8.69 31.17
C THR A 472 -15.54 7.83 30.76
N SER A 473 -15.26 7.74 29.46
CA SER A 473 -14.04 7.11 28.92
C SER A 473 -13.63 7.73 27.58
N THR A 474 -12.36 7.62 27.21
CA THR A 474 -11.80 8.03 25.90
C THR A 474 -11.26 6.86 25.08
N LEU A 475 -11.35 5.62 25.60
CA LEU A 475 -10.93 4.41 24.89
C LEU A 475 -11.83 4.15 23.68
N THR A 476 -11.30 3.49 22.65
CA THR A 476 -12.09 3.07 21.47
C THR A 476 -13.21 2.11 21.86
N ASN A 477 -12.88 1.05 22.61
CA ASN A 477 -13.81 -0.01 23.01
C ASN A 477 -13.76 -0.18 24.54
N PRO A 478 -14.46 0.67 25.32
CA PRO A 478 -14.44 0.61 26.78
C PRO A 478 -15.33 -0.51 27.34
N SER A 479 -15.17 -0.78 28.62
CA SER A 479 -16.14 -1.51 29.45
C SER A 479 -16.55 -0.65 30.65
N ARG A 480 -17.78 -0.87 31.14
CA ARG A 480 -18.32 -0.18 32.31
C ARG A 480 -19.10 -1.14 33.20
N THR A 481 -18.76 -1.19 34.48
CA THR A 481 -19.56 -1.88 35.51
C THR A 481 -20.36 -0.86 36.31
N TYR A 482 -21.67 -1.04 36.38
CA TYR A 482 -22.60 -0.19 37.09
C TYR A 482 -22.81 -0.66 38.53
N ALA A 483 -23.22 0.25 39.41
CA ALA A 483 -23.45 -0.05 40.83
C ALA A 483 -24.81 -0.74 41.10
N ALA A 484 -25.77 -0.63 40.18
CA ALA A 484 -27.11 -1.16 40.32
C ALA A 484 -27.64 -1.67 38.97
N ALA A 485 -28.67 -2.52 39.01
CA ALA A 485 -29.44 -2.87 37.82
C ALA A 485 -30.31 -1.68 37.38
N GLY A 486 -30.48 -1.52 36.06
CA GLY A 486 -31.22 -0.40 35.49
C GLY A 486 -30.89 -0.18 34.02
N THR A 487 -31.59 0.78 33.41
CA THR A 487 -31.34 1.23 32.03
C THR A 487 -30.62 2.56 32.05
N TYR A 488 -29.43 2.59 31.44
CA TYR A 488 -28.54 3.74 31.38
C TYR A 488 -28.49 4.33 29.96
N SER A 489 -28.50 5.66 29.87
CA SER A 489 -28.39 6.38 28.59
C SER A 489 -26.92 6.59 28.22
N VAL A 490 -26.34 5.65 27.47
CA VAL A 490 -24.92 5.68 27.08
C VAL A 490 -24.76 6.45 25.78
N SER A 491 -23.84 7.42 25.76
CA SER A 491 -23.55 8.22 24.55
C SER A 491 -22.07 8.17 24.18
N LEU A 492 -21.80 8.01 22.89
CA LEU A 492 -20.49 8.16 22.26
C LEU A 492 -20.49 9.44 21.43
N LYS A 493 -19.64 10.40 21.80
CA LYS A 493 -19.24 11.52 20.95
C LYS A 493 -17.93 11.17 20.25
N VAL A 494 -17.89 11.29 18.93
CA VAL A 494 -16.66 11.23 18.13
C VAL A 494 -16.37 12.59 17.52
N THR A 495 -15.08 12.92 17.37
CA THR A 495 -14.60 14.14 16.71
C THR A 495 -13.60 13.75 15.63
N ASP A 496 -13.76 14.29 14.44
CA ASP A 496 -12.85 14.05 13.31
C ASP A 496 -11.58 14.91 13.39
N ASN A 497 -10.68 14.75 12.41
CA ASN A 497 -9.48 15.58 12.25
C ASN A 497 -9.73 16.98 11.68
N GLY A 498 -10.94 17.29 11.20
CA GLY A 498 -11.39 18.63 10.81
C GLY A 498 -12.00 19.43 11.98
N GLY A 499 -12.18 18.80 13.14
CA GLY A 499 -12.78 19.38 14.34
C GLY A 499 -14.30 19.27 14.44
N LEU A 500 -15.00 18.70 13.45
CA LEU A 500 -16.45 18.45 13.59
C LEU A 500 -16.68 17.24 14.48
N SER A 501 -17.85 17.23 15.13
CA SER A 501 -18.21 16.18 16.07
C SER A 501 -19.64 15.72 15.88
N THR A 502 -19.90 14.46 16.23
CA THR A 502 -21.25 13.90 16.22
C THR A 502 -21.39 12.94 17.39
N THR A 503 -22.61 12.81 17.90
CA THR A 503 -22.92 12.01 19.09
C THR A 503 -24.06 11.06 18.79
N THR A 504 -23.89 9.80 19.17
CA THR A 504 -24.96 8.79 19.16
C THR A 504 -25.19 8.28 20.57
N THR A 505 -26.45 8.08 20.94
CA THR A 505 -26.90 7.64 22.26
C THR A 505 -27.73 6.37 22.13
N LYS A 506 -27.53 5.39 23.01
CA LYS A 506 -28.32 4.15 23.08
C LYS A 506 -28.66 3.82 24.54
N SER A 507 -29.86 3.29 24.75
CA SER A 507 -30.28 2.76 26.06
C SER A 507 -29.65 1.40 26.30
N VAL A 508 -28.95 1.26 27.43
CA VAL A 508 -28.23 0.05 27.82
C VAL A 508 -28.79 -0.45 29.14
N THR A 509 -29.47 -1.59 29.12
CA THR A 509 -29.99 -2.23 30.33
C THR A 509 -28.97 -3.21 30.88
N VAL A 510 -28.72 -3.12 32.19
CA VAL A 510 -27.93 -4.09 32.96
C VAL A 510 -28.78 -4.65 34.11
N SER A 511 -28.55 -5.91 34.46
CA SER A 511 -29.44 -6.71 35.31
C SER A 511 -28.63 -7.53 36.31
N THR A 512 -29.14 -7.78 37.52
CA THR A 512 -28.52 -8.74 38.45
C THR A 512 -28.88 -10.19 38.13
N THR A 513 -30.02 -10.41 37.46
CA THR A 513 -30.43 -11.71 36.93
C THR A 513 -30.01 -11.85 35.49
N ASN A 514 -29.09 -12.79 35.23
CA ASN A 514 -28.80 -13.27 33.89
C ASN A 514 -29.85 -14.31 33.46
N THR A 515 -30.31 -14.24 32.21
CA THR A 515 -31.26 -15.20 31.62
C THR A 515 -30.52 -16.08 30.62
N PRO A 516 -30.70 -17.41 30.62
CA PRO A 516 -30.04 -18.27 29.64
C PRO A 516 -30.31 -17.83 28.20
N PRO A 517 -29.35 -18.00 27.28
CA PRO A 517 -29.55 -17.74 25.87
C PRO A 517 -30.57 -18.76 25.30
N VAL A 518 -31.11 -18.49 24.11
CA VAL A 518 -32.00 -19.42 23.40
C VAL A 518 -31.28 -19.93 22.16
N ALA A 519 -30.82 -21.19 22.23
CA ALA A 519 -30.15 -21.85 21.11
C ALA A 519 -31.14 -22.13 19.96
N ASN A 520 -30.79 -21.76 18.73
CA ASN A 520 -31.54 -22.10 17.52
C ASN A 520 -30.61 -22.17 16.30
N PHE A 521 -30.97 -22.98 15.30
CA PHE A 521 -30.27 -23.01 14.01
C PHE A 521 -31.17 -23.48 12.87
N SER A 522 -30.78 -23.16 11.64
CA SER A 522 -31.27 -23.82 10.43
C SER A 522 -30.13 -24.55 9.71
N PHE A 523 -30.47 -25.41 8.76
CA PHE A 523 -29.51 -26.15 7.97
C PHE A 523 -30.01 -26.41 6.56
N THR A 524 -29.09 -26.64 5.64
CA THR A 524 -29.34 -27.15 4.28
C THR A 524 -28.37 -28.30 4.02
N THR A 525 -28.76 -29.23 3.14
CA THR A 525 -27.97 -30.43 2.81
C THR A 525 -27.80 -30.59 1.31
N SER A 526 -26.59 -30.95 0.88
CA SER A 526 -26.23 -31.24 -0.51
C SER A 526 -25.29 -32.44 -0.53
N GLY A 527 -25.81 -33.58 -1.01
CA GLY A 527 -25.14 -34.86 -0.83
C GLY A 527 -24.86 -35.16 0.64
N LEU A 528 -23.65 -35.64 0.93
CA LEU A 528 -23.18 -35.93 2.28
C LEU A 528 -22.80 -34.69 3.10
N THR A 529 -22.95 -33.48 2.56
CA THR A 529 -22.57 -32.22 3.21
C THR A 529 -23.80 -31.48 3.73
N ALA A 530 -23.76 -31.09 5.00
CA ALA A 530 -24.70 -30.15 5.61
C ALA A 530 -24.00 -28.80 5.88
N THR A 531 -24.70 -27.70 5.64
CA THR A 531 -24.28 -26.35 6.04
C THR A 531 -25.28 -25.78 7.04
N PHE A 532 -24.76 -25.26 8.15
CA PHE A 532 -25.55 -24.79 9.29
C PHE A 532 -25.50 -23.27 9.41
N ALA A 533 -26.63 -22.68 9.80
CA ALA A 533 -26.73 -21.26 10.14
C ALA A 533 -27.25 -21.12 11.58
N ASP A 534 -26.45 -20.53 12.46
CA ASP A 534 -26.84 -20.19 13.83
C ASP A 534 -27.86 -19.04 13.82
N SER A 535 -28.97 -19.24 14.51
CA SER A 535 -30.03 -18.24 14.73
C SER A 535 -30.38 -18.07 16.21
N SER A 536 -29.44 -18.46 17.08
CA SER A 536 -29.56 -18.33 18.53
C SER A 536 -29.60 -16.87 18.95
N THR A 537 -30.35 -16.58 20.02
CA THR A 537 -30.50 -15.25 20.59
C THR A 537 -30.14 -15.25 22.06
N ASP A 538 -29.84 -14.07 22.59
CA ASP A 538 -29.71 -13.82 24.01
C ASP A 538 -30.39 -12.47 24.29
N ALA A 539 -31.36 -12.48 25.21
CA ALA A 539 -32.10 -11.28 25.60
C ALA A 539 -31.50 -10.58 26.84
N GLY A 540 -30.65 -11.29 27.60
CA GLY A 540 -29.99 -10.79 28.81
C GLY A 540 -28.56 -10.31 28.56
N GLY A 541 -27.91 -10.80 27.50
CA GLY A 541 -26.51 -10.47 27.21
C GLY A 541 -26.06 -10.74 25.77
N ALA A 542 -24.99 -11.52 25.61
CA ALA A 542 -24.46 -11.92 24.32
C ALA A 542 -23.86 -13.32 24.36
N ILE A 543 -24.04 -14.08 23.26
CA ILE A 543 -23.48 -15.43 23.10
C ILE A 543 -21.94 -15.37 23.06
N ALA A 544 -21.31 -15.85 24.13
CA ALA A 544 -19.86 -15.87 24.30
C ALA A 544 -19.21 -17.08 23.61
N SER A 545 -19.89 -18.24 23.55
CA SER A 545 -19.37 -19.41 22.84
C SER A 545 -20.46 -20.32 22.28
N ARG A 546 -20.04 -21.19 21.36
CA ARG A 546 -20.87 -22.18 20.65
C ARG A 546 -20.16 -23.53 20.69
N SER A 547 -20.94 -24.59 20.83
CA SER A 547 -20.48 -25.96 20.72
C SER A 547 -21.49 -26.75 19.89
N TRP A 548 -21.08 -27.15 18.69
CA TRP A 548 -21.81 -28.05 17.82
C TRP A 548 -21.37 -29.49 18.09
N ASN A 549 -22.32 -30.41 18.13
CA ASN A 549 -22.07 -31.84 18.00
C ASN A 549 -22.88 -32.35 16.80
N PHE A 550 -22.20 -32.93 15.80
CA PHE A 550 -22.83 -33.31 14.54
C PHE A 550 -23.52 -34.69 14.58
N GLY A 551 -23.55 -35.37 15.72
CA GLY A 551 -24.19 -36.67 15.90
C GLY A 551 -23.38 -37.87 15.39
N ASP A 552 -22.18 -37.63 14.86
CA ASP A 552 -21.22 -38.66 14.41
C ASP A 552 -19.92 -38.68 15.25
N GLY A 553 -19.93 -37.99 16.40
CA GLY A 553 -18.77 -37.81 17.29
C GLY A 553 -17.88 -36.61 16.95
N SER A 554 -18.08 -35.94 15.81
CA SER A 554 -17.37 -34.71 15.47
C SER A 554 -18.06 -33.44 15.98
N THR A 555 -17.29 -32.38 16.22
CA THR A 555 -17.74 -31.13 16.84
C THR A 555 -17.23 -29.88 16.10
N SER A 556 -17.80 -28.71 16.41
CA SER A 556 -17.30 -27.41 15.95
C SER A 556 -17.63 -26.28 16.93
N THR A 557 -16.87 -25.19 16.86
CA THR A 557 -17.13 -23.93 17.62
C THR A 557 -17.42 -22.74 16.70
N LEU A 558 -17.49 -22.95 15.39
CA LEU A 558 -17.81 -21.91 14.41
C LEU A 558 -19.28 -21.45 14.56
N ALA A 559 -19.57 -20.21 14.14
CA ALA A 559 -20.94 -19.72 14.08
C ALA A 559 -21.78 -20.49 13.06
N ASN A 560 -21.28 -20.58 11.82
CA ASN A 560 -21.98 -21.23 10.71
C ASN A 560 -21.08 -22.32 10.09
N PRO A 561 -20.99 -23.52 10.71
CA PRO A 561 -20.12 -24.57 10.21
C PRO A 561 -20.69 -25.27 8.96
N GLY A 562 -19.78 -25.78 8.13
CA GLY A 562 -20.07 -26.85 7.17
C GLY A 562 -19.57 -28.19 7.72
N LYS A 563 -20.30 -29.27 7.45
CA LYS A 563 -19.98 -30.63 7.88
C LYS A 563 -20.25 -31.62 6.75
N THR A 564 -19.23 -32.38 6.36
CA THR A 564 -19.41 -33.56 5.51
C THR A 564 -19.40 -34.83 6.37
N TYR A 565 -20.38 -35.69 6.14
CA TYR A 565 -20.54 -36.98 6.80
C TYR A 565 -19.92 -38.10 5.95
N ALA A 566 -19.48 -39.19 6.60
CA ALA A 566 -18.85 -40.32 5.92
C ALA A 566 -19.86 -41.23 5.19
N ALA A 567 -21.14 -41.20 5.58
CA ALA A 567 -22.21 -42.02 5.03
C ALA A 567 -23.53 -41.24 4.98
N GLY A 568 -24.48 -41.71 4.16
CA GLY A 568 -25.85 -41.21 4.20
C GLY A 568 -26.58 -41.69 5.45
N GLY A 569 -27.40 -40.83 6.05
CA GLY A 569 -28.13 -41.11 7.28
C GLY A 569 -28.78 -39.88 7.88
N THR A 570 -29.55 -40.09 8.95
CA THR A 570 -30.11 -39.01 9.78
C THR A 570 -29.32 -38.89 11.06
N TYR A 571 -28.68 -37.74 11.26
CA TYR A 571 -27.82 -37.45 12.40
C TYR A 571 -28.53 -36.51 13.38
N SER A 572 -28.39 -36.76 14.68
CA SER A 572 -28.96 -35.90 15.71
C SER A 572 -27.97 -34.78 16.04
N VAL A 573 -28.12 -33.63 15.39
CA VAL A 573 -27.19 -32.50 15.51
C VAL A 573 -27.64 -31.58 16.62
N SER A 574 -26.74 -31.28 17.56
CA SER A 574 -27.00 -30.30 18.61
C SER A 574 -26.10 -29.08 18.52
N LEU A 575 -26.68 -27.93 18.90
CA LEU A 575 -25.98 -26.68 19.15
C LEU A 575 -26.22 -26.29 20.61
N THR A 576 -25.16 -26.24 21.40
CA THR A 576 -25.12 -25.59 22.70
C THR A 576 -24.54 -24.18 22.52
N VAL A 577 -25.26 -23.16 22.98
CA VAL A 577 -24.72 -21.80 23.10
C VAL A 577 -24.56 -21.44 24.57
N THR A 578 -23.49 -20.71 24.87
CA THR A 578 -23.18 -20.20 26.21
C THR A 578 -23.14 -18.69 26.15
N ASP A 579 -23.87 -18.02 27.04
CA ASP A 579 -23.84 -16.57 27.15
C ASP A 579 -22.57 -16.07 27.88
N ASN A 580 -22.44 -14.75 27.93
CA ASN A 580 -21.38 -14.02 28.63
C ASN A 580 -21.56 -13.95 30.16
N GLY A 581 -22.61 -14.54 30.72
CA GLY A 581 -22.79 -14.84 32.15
C GLY A 581 -22.53 -16.31 32.51
N GLY A 582 -22.19 -17.15 31.54
CA GLY A 582 -21.91 -18.58 31.72
C GLY A 582 -23.14 -19.50 31.73
N LEU A 583 -24.35 -19.00 31.50
CA LEU A 583 -25.54 -19.86 31.33
C LEU A 583 -25.59 -20.42 29.92
N THR A 584 -26.22 -21.57 29.77
CA THR A 584 -26.24 -22.34 28.52
C THR A 584 -27.63 -22.75 28.11
N HIS A 585 -27.82 -22.97 26.81
CA HIS A 585 -28.98 -23.63 26.26
C HIS A 585 -28.56 -24.51 25.10
N THR A 586 -29.23 -25.66 24.93
CA THR A 586 -28.95 -26.63 23.88
C THR A 586 -30.21 -26.89 23.08
N VAL A 587 -30.10 -26.85 21.75
CA VAL A 587 -31.13 -27.30 20.82
C VAL A 587 -30.60 -28.46 19.99
N THR A 588 -31.44 -29.45 19.72
CA THR A 588 -31.10 -30.63 18.91
C THR A 588 -32.10 -30.79 17.77
N LYS A 589 -31.63 -31.04 16.55
CA LYS A 589 -32.48 -31.25 15.36
C LYS A 589 -31.96 -32.45 14.55
N PRO A 590 -32.85 -33.28 13.97
CA PRO A 590 -32.44 -34.32 13.04
C PRO A 590 -32.02 -33.69 11.70
N VAL A 591 -30.86 -34.10 11.19
CA VAL A 591 -30.30 -33.68 9.91
C VAL A 591 -30.09 -34.90 9.03
N THR A 592 -30.89 -35.03 7.97
CA THR A 592 -30.76 -36.12 7.00
C THR A 592 -29.84 -35.67 5.86
N VAL A 593 -28.69 -36.31 5.75
CA VAL A 593 -27.84 -36.24 4.56
C VAL A 593 -27.95 -37.55 3.79
N SER A 594 -28.00 -37.48 2.47
CA SER A 594 -27.99 -38.66 1.61
C SER A 594 -26.81 -38.55 0.67
N ALA A 595 -26.16 -39.66 0.30
CA ALA A 595 -25.27 -39.64 -0.85
C ALA A 595 -26.11 -39.23 -2.06
N GLY A 596 -25.93 -38.00 -2.52
CA GLY A 596 -26.72 -37.46 -3.62
C GLY A 596 -26.39 -38.23 -4.89
N THR A 597 -27.40 -38.55 -5.69
CA THR A 597 -27.25 -39.23 -6.99
C THR A 597 -26.70 -38.28 -8.07
N GLY A 598 -25.65 -37.52 -7.74
CA GLY A 598 -24.67 -37.09 -8.73
C GLY A 598 -23.67 -38.22 -8.84
N GLY A 599 -23.91 -39.13 -9.79
CA GLY A 599 -23.23 -40.42 -9.82
C GLY A 599 -21.72 -40.30 -10.09
N ALA A 600 -21.04 -41.38 -9.74
CA ALA A 600 -19.60 -41.38 -9.58
C ALA A 600 -18.88 -41.06 -10.91
N PHE A 601 -17.88 -40.16 -10.82
CA PHE A 601 -17.11 -39.72 -11.96
C PHE A 601 -15.73 -40.39 -11.98
N PHE A 602 -15.37 -40.98 -13.11
CA PHE A 602 -14.10 -41.65 -13.33
C PHE A 602 -13.47 -41.13 -14.62
N GLN A 603 -12.15 -41.03 -14.66
CA GLN A 603 -11.42 -40.54 -15.84
C GLN A 603 -10.10 -41.28 -16.04
N ASN A 604 -9.65 -41.37 -17.29
CA ASN A 604 -8.29 -41.73 -17.66
C ASN A 604 -7.69 -40.56 -18.46
N LEU A 605 -6.53 -40.09 -18.01
CA LEU A 605 -5.75 -38.98 -18.58
C LEU A 605 -4.38 -39.45 -19.10
N THR A 606 -4.21 -40.77 -19.27
CA THR A 606 -2.99 -41.37 -19.84
C THR A 606 -3.19 -41.51 -21.34
N ASP A 607 -2.19 -41.10 -22.12
CA ASP A 607 -2.21 -41.26 -23.58
C ASP A 607 -2.14 -42.74 -23.99
N TYR A 608 -3.02 -43.16 -24.90
CA TYR A 608 -2.95 -44.48 -25.55
C TYR A 608 -2.78 -44.31 -27.06
N ALA A 609 -1.60 -44.69 -27.57
CA ALA A 609 -1.28 -44.60 -28.99
C ALA A 609 -2.22 -45.49 -29.83
N ILE A 610 -2.82 -44.88 -30.85
CA ILE A 610 -3.53 -45.54 -31.94
C ILE A 610 -2.51 -45.64 -33.08
N ASN A 611 -1.90 -46.83 -33.20
CA ASN A 611 -1.00 -47.12 -34.31
C ASN A 611 -1.81 -47.41 -35.58
N ASP A 612 -1.19 -47.21 -36.74
CA ASP A 612 -1.76 -47.47 -38.06
C ASP A 612 -2.35 -48.89 -38.16
N ASN A 613 -3.58 -49.00 -38.66
CA ASN A 613 -4.33 -50.26 -38.82
C ASN A 613 -4.34 -51.15 -37.55
N SER A 614 -4.50 -50.54 -36.37
CA SER A 614 -4.45 -51.25 -35.08
C SER A 614 -5.71 -51.04 -34.22
N THR A 615 -5.82 -51.83 -33.13
CA THR A 615 -6.88 -51.66 -32.12
C THR A 615 -6.25 -51.50 -30.75
N ILE A 616 -6.66 -50.47 -30.02
CA ILE A 616 -6.18 -50.17 -28.67
C ILE A 616 -7.34 -49.99 -27.70
N ASP A 617 -7.15 -50.46 -26.46
CA ASP A 617 -8.08 -50.33 -25.34
C ASP A 617 -7.46 -49.40 -24.28
N SER A 618 -8.11 -48.28 -23.96
CA SER A 618 -7.80 -47.46 -22.77
C SER A 618 -8.74 -47.83 -21.63
N PRO A 619 -8.30 -48.37 -20.48
CA PRO A 619 -9.16 -48.82 -19.39
C PRO A 619 -9.50 -47.72 -18.36
N ILE A 620 -10.67 -47.83 -17.73
CA ILE A 620 -11.05 -47.16 -16.48
C ILE A 620 -11.58 -48.23 -15.51
N THR A 621 -11.00 -48.33 -14.33
CA THR A 621 -11.48 -49.21 -13.26
C THR A 621 -12.49 -48.47 -12.40
N VAL A 622 -13.75 -48.90 -12.45
CA VAL A 622 -14.87 -48.37 -11.65
C VAL A 622 -15.01 -49.18 -10.38
N THR A 623 -14.94 -48.50 -9.23
CA THR A 623 -15.15 -49.08 -7.90
C THR A 623 -16.07 -48.19 -7.07
N GLY A 624 -16.83 -48.80 -6.15
CA GLY A 624 -17.75 -48.08 -5.26
C GLY A 624 -19.12 -47.73 -5.87
N VAL A 625 -19.41 -48.12 -7.11
CA VAL A 625 -20.73 -47.94 -7.73
C VAL A 625 -21.53 -49.24 -7.62
N THR A 626 -22.52 -49.25 -6.73
CA THR A 626 -23.34 -50.44 -6.48
C THR A 626 -24.46 -50.60 -7.51
N GLY A 627 -24.65 -51.80 -8.03
CA GLY A 627 -25.69 -52.12 -9.01
C GLY A 627 -25.25 -51.90 -10.46
N ASN A 628 -26.23 -51.65 -11.33
CA ASN A 628 -25.99 -51.39 -12.75
C ASN A 628 -25.67 -49.91 -13.01
N ALA A 629 -25.04 -49.64 -14.15
CA ALA A 629 -24.80 -48.29 -14.65
C ALA A 629 -26.14 -47.58 -14.96
N PRO A 630 -26.19 -46.24 -14.99
CA PRO A 630 -27.43 -45.55 -15.33
C PRO A 630 -27.78 -45.69 -16.81
N ALA A 631 -29.07 -45.49 -17.13
CA ALA A 631 -29.52 -45.27 -18.51
C ALA A 631 -29.03 -43.92 -19.11
N THR A 632 -28.38 -43.10 -18.29
CA THR A 632 -27.87 -41.76 -18.63
C THR A 632 -26.35 -41.65 -18.46
N LEU A 633 -25.61 -42.75 -18.64
CA LEU A 633 -24.15 -42.80 -18.45
C LEU A 633 -23.50 -41.81 -19.42
N LYS A 634 -22.92 -40.73 -18.91
CA LYS A 634 -22.24 -39.75 -19.77
C LYS A 634 -20.81 -40.18 -19.99
N VAL A 635 -20.40 -40.27 -21.24
CA VAL A 635 -19.02 -40.59 -21.63
C VAL A 635 -18.46 -39.45 -22.44
N ALA A 636 -17.40 -38.81 -21.94
CA ALA A 636 -16.67 -37.76 -22.65
C ALA A 636 -15.36 -38.35 -23.19
N VAL A 637 -15.04 -38.08 -24.45
CA VAL A 637 -13.83 -38.57 -25.13
C VAL A 637 -13.10 -37.42 -25.79
N ARG A 638 -11.77 -37.50 -25.78
CA ARG A 638 -10.84 -36.63 -26.51
C ARG A 638 -9.79 -37.52 -27.17
N ILE A 639 -9.88 -37.64 -28.49
CA ILE A 639 -8.95 -38.44 -29.32
C ILE A 639 -8.41 -37.54 -30.42
N ILE A 640 -7.10 -37.56 -30.59
CA ILE A 640 -6.37 -36.81 -31.61
C ILE A 640 -5.95 -37.81 -32.69
N HIS A 641 -6.38 -37.63 -33.94
CA HIS A 641 -6.06 -38.53 -35.06
C HIS A 641 -5.91 -37.72 -36.34
N THR A 642 -4.96 -38.08 -37.20
CA THR A 642 -4.70 -37.36 -38.45
C THR A 642 -5.86 -37.50 -39.45
N PHE A 643 -6.45 -38.69 -39.58
CA PHE A 643 -7.72 -38.91 -40.27
C PHE A 643 -8.73 -39.65 -39.36
N PRO A 644 -9.66 -38.93 -38.71
CA PRO A 644 -10.71 -39.54 -37.86
C PRO A 644 -11.77 -40.34 -38.62
N SER A 645 -11.89 -40.12 -39.94
CA SER A 645 -12.83 -40.82 -40.83
C SER A 645 -12.69 -42.34 -40.80
N ASP A 646 -11.54 -42.86 -40.38
CA ASP A 646 -11.19 -44.27 -40.52
C ASP A 646 -11.26 -45.02 -39.18
N VAL A 647 -11.36 -44.25 -38.09
CA VAL A 647 -11.41 -44.73 -36.70
C VAL A 647 -12.85 -45.07 -36.28
N ARG A 648 -13.02 -46.25 -35.68
CA ARG A 648 -14.21 -46.60 -34.88
C ARG A 648 -13.88 -46.49 -33.40
N VAL A 649 -14.78 -45.88 -32.62
CA VAL A 649 -14.64 -45.71 -31.17
C VAL A 649 -15.85 -46.28 -30.45
N ASP A 650 -15.62 -47.19 -29.52
CA ASP A 650 -16.66 -47.85 -28.72
C ASP A 650 -16.31 -47.82 -27.24
N LEU A 651 -17.31 -47.66 -26.39
CA LEU A 651 -17.22 -48.04 -24.98
C LEU A 651 -17.42 -49.55 -24.87
N VAL A 652 -16.50 -50.21 -24.19
CA VAL A 652 -16.57 -51.63 -23.81
C VAL A 652 -16.97 -51.70 -22.34
N ALA A 653 -18.10 -52.34 -22.07
CA ALA A 653 -18.58 -52.63 -20.72
C ALA A 653 -17.78 -53.79 -20.08
N PRO A 654 -17.87 -54.00 -18.75
CA PRO A 654 -17.09 -55.03 -18.05
C PRO A 654 -17.40 -56.48 -18.48
N ASP A 655 -18.59 -56.71 -19.07
CA ASP A 655 -19.02 -57.99 -19.65
C ASP A 655 -18.49 -58.22 -21.09
N GLY A 656 -18.00 -57.16 -21.74
CA GLY A 656 -17.57 -57.14 -23.14
C GLY A 656 -18.55 -56.47 -24.13
N SER A 657 -19.72 -56.03 -23.67
CA SER A 657 -20.73 -55.37 -24.52
C SER A 657 -20.21 -54.03 -25.08
N LEU A 658 -20.56 -53.74 -26.35
CA LEU A 658 -20.02 -52.62 -27.11
C LEU A 658 -21.08 -51.54 -27.38
N TYR A 659 -20.79 -50.31 -26.95
CA TYR A 659 -21.61 -49.13 -27.18
C TYR A 659 -20.87 -48.14 -28.08
N ASN A 660 -21.37 -47.90 -29.30
CA ASN A 660 -20.66 -47.06 -30.26
C ASN A 660 -20.71 -45.57 -29.89
N ILE A 661 -19.54 -44.94 -29.85
CA ILE A 661 -19.36 -43.50 -29.59
C ILE A 661 -19.09 -42.76 -30.90
N HIS A 662 -18.27 -43.33 -31.78
CA HIS A 662 -17.94 -42.81 -33.10
C HIS A 662 -17.80 -43.97 -34.09
N ASN A 663 -18.24 -43.80 -35.33
CA ASN A 663 -18.08 -44.79 -36.38
C ASN A 663 -17.76 -44.10 -37.72
N ARG A 664 -16.46 -43.87 -37.97
CA ARG A 664 -15.94 -43.54 -39.30
C ARG A 664 -16.65 -42.36 -39.99
N THR A 665 -16.78 -41.25 -39.28
CA THR A 665 -17.43 -40.03 -39.78
C THR A 665 -16.41 -38.91 -40.02
N SER A 666 -16.56 -38.21 -41.15
CA SER A 666 -15.64 -37.14 -41.56
C SER A 666 -15.59 -35.98 -40.55
N GLY A 667 -14.37 -35.53 -40.25
CA GLY A 667 -14.14 -34.41 -39.33
C GLY A 667 -12.69 -34.32 -38.86
N THR A 668 -12.44 -33.39 -37.93
CA THR A 668 -11.19 -33.31 -37.14
C THR A 668 -11.32 -34.15 -35.86
N ASN A 669 -10.28 -34.15 -35.02
CA ASN A 669 -10.20 -34.77 -33.68
C ASN A 669 -11.54 -35.11 -33.00
N ILE A 670 -11.68 -36.34 -32.51
CA ILE A 670 -12.91 -36.86 -31.91
C ILE A 670 -13.03 -36.34 -30.47
N ILE A 671 -13.62 -35.16 -30.32
CA ILE A 671 -13.85 -34.51 -29.02
C ILE A 671 -15.36 -34.34 -28.80
N LYS A 672 -15.96 -35.16 -27.95
CA LYS A 672 -17.42 -35.11 -27.68
C LYS A 672 -17.80 -35.76 -26.35
N THR A 673 -18.98 -35.38 -25.83
CA THR A 673 -19.67 -36.10 -24.77
C THR A 673 -20.93 -36.76 -25.33
N VAL A 674 -21.14 -38.04 -25.05
CA VAL A 674 -22.34 -38.80 -25.40
C VAL A 674 -23.05 -39.28 -24.15
N THR A 675 -24.35 -39.56 -24.25
CA THR A 675 -25.12 -40.25 -23.21
C THR A 675 -25.41 -41.66 -23.71
N ILE A 676 -24.97 -42.67 -22.96
CA ILE A 676 -25.14 -44.09 -23.28
C ILE A 676 -26.14 -44.68 -22.29
N ASN A 677 -27.09 -45.46 -22.81
CA ASN A 677 -27.93 -46.28 -21.96
C ASN A 677 -27.21 -47.60 -21.67
N ALA A 678 -26.59 -47.68 -20.49
CA ALA A 678 -25.88 -48.86 -20.01
C ALA A 678 -26.62 -49.56 -18.86
N SER A 679 -27.95 -49.41 -18.74
CA SER A 679 -28.70 -49.92 -17.58
C SER A 679 -28.75 -51.45 -17.44
N SER A 680 -28.31 -52.19 -18.46
CA SER A 680 -28.05 -53.63 -18.42
C SER A 680 -26.74 -53.99 -17.71
N GLU A 681 -25.78 -53.07 -17.67
CA GLU A 681 -24.38 -53.36 -17.31
C GLU A 681 -24.10 -53.15 -15.83
N VAL A 682 -23.33 -54.05 -15.22
CA VAL A 682 -22.83 -53.86 -13.85
C VAL A 682 -21.84 -52.68 -13.84
N ALA A 683 -22.06 -51.71 -12.94
CA ALA A 683 -21.26 -50.48 -12.92
C ALA A 683 -19.81 -50.73 -12.47
N ASN A 684 -19.62 -51.46 -11.37
CA ASN A 684 -18.29 -51.85 -10.88
C ASN A 684 -17.61 -52.84 -11.84
N GLY A 685 -16.40 -52.50 -12.30
CA GLY A 685 -15.64 -53.31 -13.23
C GLY A 685 -14.62 -52.50 -14.02
N VAL A 686 -13.93 -53.14 -14.96
CA VAL A 686 -13.02 -52.45 -15.89
C VAL A 686 -13.77 -52.14 -17.18
N TRP A 687 -14.15 -50.88 -17.33
CA TRP A 687 -14.65 -50.33 -18.58
C TRP A 687 -13.48 -49.95 -19.47
N LYS A 688 -13.69 -49.91 -20.78
CA LYS A 688 -12.63 -49.51 -21.72
C LYS A 688 -13.16 -48.62 -22.83
N LEU A 689 -12.35 -47.67 -23.28
CA LEU A 689 -12.55 -47.01 -24.56
C LEU A 689 -11.70 -47.72 -25.60
N ARG A 690 -12.35 -48.38 -26.55
CA ARG A 690 -11.71 -49.04 -27.67
C ARG A 690 -11.65 -48.09 -28.85
N ALA A 691 -10.46 -47.85 -29.38
CA ALA A 691 -10.25 -47.22 -30.67
C ALA A 691 -9.71 -48.26 -31.65
N ASN A 692 -10.36 -48.39 -32.81
CA ASN A 692 -9.99 -49.29 -33.89
C ASN A 692 -9.77 -48.47 -35.15
N ASP A 693 -8.52 -48.39 -35.60
CA ASP A 693 -8.16 -47.91 -36.92
C ASP A 693 -8.20 -49.10 -37.91
N SER A 694 -8.47 -48.84 -39.19
CA SER A 694 -8.74 -49.89 -40.18
C SER A 694 -8.38 -49.52 -41.63
N ILE A 695 -7.85 -48.32 -41.86
CA ILE A 695 -7.41 -47.88 -43.19
C ILE A 695 -5.97 -47.38 -43.02
N GLY A 696 -5.10 -47.85 -43.91
CA GLY A 696 -3.65 -47.66 -43.76
C GLY A 696 -3.20 -46.24 -44.11
N GLY A 697 -2.35 -45.65 -43.28
CA GLY A 697 -1.60 -44.43 -43.59
C GLY A 697 -1.60 -43.34 -42.51
N ASP A 698 -2.33 -43.55 -41.42
CA ASP A 698 -2.59 -42.53 -40.39
C ASP A 698 -2.37 -43.05 -38.97
N THR A 699 -2.25 -42.14 -38.00
CA THR A 699 -2.01 -42.48 -36.58
C THR A 699 -2.60 -41.43 -35.65
N GLY A 700 -2.69 -41.77 -34.36
CA GLY A 700 -3.09 -40.81 -33.33
C GLY A 700 -2.98 -41.36 -31.92
N TYR A 701 -3.77 -40.80 -31.00
CA TYR A 701 -3.85 -41.24 -29.62
C TYR A 701 -5.18 -40.87 -28.97
N ILE A 702 -5.63 -41.72 -28.05
CA ILE A 702 -6.61 -41.34 -27.03
C ILE A 702 -5.86 -40.47 -26.02
N ASP A 703 -6.25 -39.20 -25.91
CA ASP A 703 -5.63 -38.19 -25.04
C ASP A 703 -6.27 -38.21 -23.64
N SER A 704 -7.61 -38.27 -23.60
CA SER A 704 -8.34 -38.38 -22.34
C SER A 704 -9.76 -38.88 -22.56
N TRP A 705 -10.32 -39.56 -21.57
CA TRP A 705 -11.75 -39.87 -21.52
C TRP A 705 -12.27 -40.03 -20.10
N SER A 706 -13.58 -39.87 -19.93
CA SER A 706 -14.23 -39.97 -18.63
C SER A 706 -15.66 -40.52 -18.72
N MET A 707 -16.14 -41.04 -17.59
CA MET A 707 -17.48 -41.55 -17.40
C MET A 707 -18.12 -40.91 -16.17
N GLN A 708 -19.38 -40.52 -16.28
CA GLN A 708 -20.22 -40.09 -15.15
C GLN A 708 -21.42 -41.03 -15.05
N PHE A 709 -21.44 -41.83 -13.98
CA PHE A 709 -22.53 -42.73 -13.60
C PHE A 709 -23.69 -41.97 -12.93
#